data_AF-A0A975J2N3-F1
#
_entry.id   AF-A0A975J2N3-F1
#
_cell.length_a   1.000
_cell.length_b   1.000
_cell.length_c   1.000
_cell.angle_alpha   90.00
_cell.angle_beta   90.00
_cell.angle_gamma   90.00
#
_symmetry.space_group_name_H-M   'P 1'
#
loop_
_entity.id
_entity.type
_entity.pdbx_description
1 polymer ?
#
loop_
_entity_poly.entity_id
_entity_poly.type
_entity_poly.pdbx_seq_one_letter_code
_entity_poly.pdbx_strand_id
1 'polypeptide(L)'
;MKPKRPLIGGLVKGASLRFVVTLAPLLAASPALAQNLLPVDSDTTLHSSASYDGYDPLDPLLYIPTAPHFESNGQRDAVLVTHGATLTLGAGAALSVRNDDNLTAFMRVGAYGSNGTLLIGSDSSLTIGQASRYANLQIGQGTGTTGTVTQTGGTATVLGSMNVGVNGGTGSYTISGGSLTIDNADDAGHTSLVSIGFNNSAGGISNGTFNLNGGLVELKAHLVETSPGVFENGSTGLIIGNRTDVALASYGGGASGSGNGVFNQTAGTLRVGAGTGFYLSGFGNGAYNFTGGTLEIGGTSLQARYGGGAATGTYDFNFAGGTIKVTGSDLDTSVDADLGVNAVSTIDTNGLNATWRGNLTGTGLHQIGQGGSALVKAGDGALTFTGASRVLDTFAVTGGTARQTAGDTSAVEFMAGTGAGNTGAYVMDGGTLTINASTNSGGGAVAGSFRVGDYGGTGTFTQNAGTVALTANSALNIGNQGGTGTYNLNGGTLTLGGGNNVIGRSTVGNPASTGVMNVSGGRLEITTNSALIIGNNISGGPAGSGALVQTGGTVHVDAGSSLYVSGFGPGSYSLNGGTLEVGGNGLKARYNNTTSSYAFNLGGGTIKVTGSDLTSAVDANLTAGTSSKIDTSGLNATWSGSLTGSGLHQVDFGGSSLEKTGAGTLAFTGAARTFDTFSVTGGTARQAAGATTAVEFMAGTGAGNTGAYVMDGGSLTINPSTRADNTTAVAGSFRVGDFGATGTFTQNGGTVSVVENGALNIGNQGGTGTYQLNNGTLNLSGGINVLGRSTVGKPASTGTLNIAGGVLNLTDNSSLIVGNNDPAAAAGTGTVYQSGGTFHVDAGSKLFVAGFGAGTYHLDGGTLEIGGNSLRARYNNTTSGSSFNLGGGTVKVTGSDLNTDVVGNLKASTNSTVNTNGLNATFAGFTGTGTLTKTGAGTLTSDGAASVGGLNIQQGTFRANQTLTIGSGGLTIANGAHLVANTTIESLPGAVMHVSGVLNGSGTLNVATIIQSGGTYGPGNSPGEMTIGADFTIEAGATFAWELADNSTSGPGTTFDMTTVTAGNFSLEDGSIFNIALSGTANYADSFWNTDQSWVVVDNTGTGTLDLGDVILQADSASAGRGHFDLVNTGSTLTLNWTAVPEPTSALLLLSAVPLLVRRRRG
;
A
#
# COMPACT_ATOMS: atom_id res chain seq x y z
N MET A 1 38.60 32.17 -27.09
CA MET A 1 39.53 33.20 -27.63
C MET A 1 40.98 32.78 -27.34
N LYS A 2 41.99 33.34 -28.03
CA LYS A 2 43.44 33.25 -27.65
C LYS A 2 43.78 34.40 -26.66
N PRO A 3 44.84 34.33 -25.81
CA PRO A 3 46.26 34.49 -26.18
C PRO A 3 47.13 33.27 -25.75
N LYS A 4 48.37 32.96 -26.19
CA LYS A 4 49.61 33.65 -26.69
C LYS A 4 50.72 33.87 -25.62
N ARG A 5 51.98 33.57 -26.00
CA ARG A 5 53.26 33.65 -25.23
C ARG A 5 53.76 35.11 -25.02
N PRO A 6 54.71 35.37 -24.09
CA PRO A 6 56.18 35.36 -24.35
C PRO A 6 56.99 34.59 -23.26
N LEU A 7 58.31 34.28 -23.29
CA LEU A 7 59.57 34.70 -23.98
C LEU A 7 60.45 35.79 -23.30
N ILE A 8 61.71 35.41 -22.95
CA ILE A 8 62.94 36.23 -22.69
C ILE A 8 62.94 37.04 -21.36
N GLY A 9 64.03 37.20 -20.58
CA GLY A 9 65.40 36.63 -20.59
C GLY A 9 66.46 37.52 -19.85
N GLY A 10 67.64 36.98 -19.49
CA GLY A 10 68.80 37.70 -18.88
C GLY A 10 69.60 36.83 -17.88
N LEU A 11 70.93 36.60 -17.96
CA LEU A 11 72.12 37.49 -17.75
C LEU A 11 72.28 37.95 -16.27
N VAL A 12 73.44 38.02 -15.60
CA VAL A 12 74.90 37.96 -15.96
C VAL A 12 75.72 37.75 -14.64
N LYS A 13 77.03 37.38 -14.54
CA LYS A 13 77.99 36.51 -15.28
C LYS A 13 79.41 36.61 -14.63
N GLY A 14 79.97 35.55 -14.01
CA GLY A 14 81.39 35.50 -13.57
C GLY A 14 81.67 34.43 -12.48
N ALA A 15 82.62 33.48 -12.51
CA ALA A 15 83.78 33.13 -13.36
C ALA A 15 85.20 33.53 -12.86
N SER A 16 85.90 32.59 -12.22
CA SER A 16 87.31 32.23 -12.48
C SER A 16 87.60 30.86 -11.81
N LEU A 17 88.07 29.78 -12.46
CA LEU A 17 89.08 29.55 -13.51
C LEU A 17 90.49 29.27 -12.95
N ARG A 18 90.95 28.03 -13.10
CA ARG A 18 92.36 27.68 -13.32
C ARG A 18 92.47 26.60 -14.40
N PHE A 19 93.55 26.67 -15.17
CA PHE A 19 93.83 25.87 -16.37
C PHE A 19 94.80 24.73 -16.08
N VAL A 20 94.61 23.59 -16.77
CA VAL A 20 95.69 22.74 -17.33
C VAL A 20 95.23 22.33 -18.73
N VAL A 21 96.15 22.19 -19.69
CA VAL A 21 95.86 21.90 -21.11
C VAL A 21 96.74 20.76 -21.62
N THR A 22 96.15 19.87 -22.41
CA THR A 22 96.84 19.03 -23.41
C THR A 22 95.87 18.72 -24.55
N LEU A 23 96.39 18.44 -25.76
CA LEU A 23 95.59 18.29 -26.98
C LEU A 23 95.21 16.82 -27.25
N ALA A 24 94.03 16.65 -27.87
CA ALA A 24 93.58 15.66 -28.87
C ALA A 24 94.37 14.32 -29.05
N PRO A 25 93.62 13.24 -29.37
CA PRO A 25 93.35 13.05 -30.80
C PRO A 25 91.87 12.88 -31.16
N LEU A 26 91.59 13.12 -32.44
CA LEU A 26 90.39 12.65 -33.14
C LEU A 26 90.46 11.12 -33.24
N LEU A 27 89.47 10.41 -32.68
CA LEU A 27 89.26 8.99 -32.96
C LEU A 27 87.79 8.77 -33.32
N ALA A 28 87.53 8.29 -34.53
CA ALA A 28 86.22 7.76 -34.87
C ALA A 28 86.05 6.42 -34.15
N ALA A 29 84.91 6.22 -33.48
CA ALA A 29 84.56 4.90 -33.00
C ALA A 29 84.25 4.01 -34.21
N SER A 30 85.18 3.13 -34.57
CA SER A 30 84.88 2.00 -35.44
C SER A 30 83.77 1.16 -34.81
N PRO A 31 82.89 0.52 -35.60
CA PRO A 31 82.02 -0.51 -35.04
C PRO A 31 82.89 -1.55 -34.32
N ALA A 32 82.52 -1.89 -33.09
CA ALA A 32 83.12 -3.04 -32.44
C ALA A 32 82.74 -4.29 -33.25
N LEU A 33 83.75 -4.95 -33.83
CA LEU A 33 83.60 -6.27 -34.41
C LEU A 33 83.04 -7.19 -33.31
N ALA A 34 82.06 -8.03 -33.67
CA ALA A 34 81.58 -9.05 -32.77
C ALA A 34 82.72 -10.02 -32.43
N GLN A 35 82.71 -10.55 -31.22
CA GLN A 35 83.65 -11.57 -30.77
C GLN A 35 82.98 -12.95 -30.81
N ASN A 36 83.74 -13.96 -31.20
CA ASN A 36 83.24 -15.28 -31.61
C ASN A 36 82.35 -15.92 -30.53
N LEU A 37 82.92 -16.28 -29.38
CA LEU A 37 82.21 -16.88 -28.23
C LEU A 37 82.80 -16.32 -26.94
N LEU A 38 81.94 -16.02 -25.96
CA LEU A 38 82.33 -15.81 -24.57
C LEU A 38 82.06 -17.08 -23.74
N PRO A 39 83.06 -17.98 -23.56
CA PRO A 39 82.98 -19.01 -22.54
C PRO A 39 83.20 -18.35 -21.17
N VAL A 40 82.35 -18.66 -20.20
CA VAL A 40 82.53 -18.26 -18.80
C VAL A 40 82.55 -19.53 -17.96
N ASP A 41 83.77 -20.01 -17.71
CA ASP A 41 84.10 -21.19 -16.88
C ASP A 41 84.59 -20.82 -15.47
N SER A 42 84.78 -19.51 -15.24
CA SER A 42 85.31 -18.91 -14.02
C SER A 42 84.69 -17.51 -13.80
N ASP A 43 84.59 -17.06 -12.55
CA ASP A 43 83.88 -15.83 -12.18
C ASP A 43 84.42 -14.60 -12.92
N THR A 44 83.56 -13.94 -13.71
CA THR A 44 83.91 -12.93 -14.70
C THR A 44 83.03 -11.70 -14.56
N THR A 45 83.62 -10.51 -14.51
CA THR A 45 82.87 -9.23 -14.46
C THR A 45 83.15 -8.38 -15.69
N LEU A 46 82.09 -8.00 -16.41
CA LEU A 46 82.15 -7.02 -17.50
C LEU A 46 82.00 -5.60 -16.94
N HIS A 47 82.90 -4.70 -17.35
CA HIS A 47 82.93 -3.29 -16.95
C HIS A 47 82.76 -2.30 -18.13
N SER A 48 82.50 -2.83 -19.33
CA SER A 48 82.38 -2.07 -20.57
C SER A 48 81.43 -2.79 -21.53
N SER A 49 80.95 -2.08 -22.56
CA SER A 49 80.13 -2.67 -23.61
C SER A 49 80.87 -3.76 -24.40
N ALA A 50 80.21 -4.88 -24.67
CA ALA A 50 80.74 -6.01 -25.43
C ALA A 50 79.65 -6.62 -26.32
N SER A 51 80.04 -7.22 -27.44
CA SER A 51 79.12 -7.85 -28.39
C SER A 51 79.66 -9.19 -28.87
N TYR A 52 78.85 -10.23 -28.75
CA TYR A 52 79.17 -11.59 -29.17
C TYR A 52 78.09 -12.10 -30.12
N ASP A 53 78.48 -12.84 -31.16
CA ASP A 53 77.56 -13.32 -32.19
C ASP A 53 77.62 -14.83 -32.43
N GLY A 54 78.54 -15.56 -31.80
CA GLY A 54 78.71 -17.01 -31.97
C GLY A 54 79.52 -17.42 -33.21
N TYR A 55 80.06 -16.47 -33.99
CA TYR A 55 80.65 -16.74 -35.30
C TYR A 55 82.19 -16.73 -35.25
N ASP A 56 82.83 -17.84 -35.64
CA ASP A 56 84.29 -17.91 -35.81
C ASP A 56 84.69 -17.85 -37.30
N PRO A 57 85.33 -16.75 -37.77
CA PRO A 57 85.78 -16.63 -39.16
C PRO A 57 87.03 -17.47 -39.49
N LEU A 58 87.72 -18.03 -38.50
CA LEU A 58 88.95 -18.83 -38.68
C LEU A 58 88.66 -20.33 -38.70
N ASP A 59 87.60 -20.79 -38.03
CA ASP A 59 87.07 -22.15 -38.17
C ASP A 59 85.52 -22.15 -38.25
N PRO A 60 84.95 -22.05 -39.47
CA PRO A 60 83.51 -22.14 -39.71
C PRO A 60 82.88 -23.51 -39.38
N LEU A 61 83.67 -24.47 -38.89
CA LEU A 61 83.24 -25.80 -38.44
C LEU A 61 83.51 -26.04 -36.95
N LEU A 62 83.88 -25.00 -36.17
CA LEU A 62 84.13 -25.08 -34.73
C LEU A 62 82.85 -25.21 -33.89
N TYR A 63 82.00 -26.17 -34.28
CA TYR A 63 80.78 -26.57 -33.61
C TYR A 63 81.11 -27.48 -32.42
N ILE A 64 81.51 -26.88 -31.30
CA ILE A 64 82.02 -27.56 -30.10
C ILE A 64 81.17 -27.14 -28.88
N PRO A 65 80.72 -28.08 -28.01
CA PRO A 65 81.25 -29.44 -27.84
C PRO A 65 80.60 -30.55 -28.69
N THR A 66 81.32 -31.67 -28.75
CA THR A 66 80.86 -32.95 -29.29
C THR A 66 79.79 -33.61 -28.38
N ALA A 67 79.22 -34.73 -28.83
CA ALA A 67 78.07 -35.43 -28.22
C ALA A 67 78.11 -35.52 -26.67
N PRO A 68 76.96 -35.31 -25.98
CA PRO A 68 75.59 -35.52 -26.47
C PRO A 68 74.78 -34.22 -26.73
N HIS A 69 75.30 -33.31 -27.55
CA HIS A 69 74.59 -32.10 -27.96
C HIS A 69 73.93 -32.27 -29.33
N PHE A 70 72.61 -32.51 -29.32
CA PHE A 70 71.79 -32.79 -30.51
C PHE A 70 71.03 -31.55 -30.98
N GLU A 71 71.76 -30.54 -31.43
CA GLU A 71 71.21 -29.38 -32.15
C GLU A 71 71.68 -29.44 -33.62
N SER A 72 70.77 -29.14 -34.56
CA SER A 72 71.00 -29.31 -36.00
C SER A 72 71.68 -28.10 -36.62
N ASN A 73 72.37 -28.29 -37.76
CA ASN A 73 72.92 -27.23 -38.63
C ASN A 73 71.99 -26.00 -38.70
N GLY A 74 72.28 -24.97 -37.90
CA GLY A 74 71.31 -23.90 -37.67
C GLY A 74 71.38 -23.16 -36.33
N GLN A 75 72.19 -23.59 -35.35
CA GLN A 75 72.20 -23.01 -33.98
C GLN A 75 73.64 -22.83 -33.47
N ARG A 76 73.96 -21.81 -32.67
CA ARG A 76 75.31 -21.57 -32.12
C ARG A 76 75.28 -20.80 -30.79
N ASP A 77 76.26 -21.04 -29.93
CA ASP A 77 76.39 -20.34 -28.65
C ASP A 77 77.30 -19.11 -28.81
N ALA A 78 76.83 -17.96 -28.32
CA ALA A 78 77.58 -16.70 -28.33
C ALA A 78 78.10 -16.32 -26.94
N VAL A 79 77.36 -16.70 -25.88
CA VAL A 79 77.78 -16.58 -24.47
C VAL A 79 77.34 -17.83 -23.71
N LEU A 80 78.28 -18.51 -23.06
CA LEU A 80 78.06 -19.80 -22.40
C LEU A 80 78.63 -19.78 -20.98
N VAL A 81 77.77 -19.63 -19.97
CA VAL A 81 78.15 -19.60 -18.55
C VAL A 81 77.96 -20.99 -17.92
N THR A 82 79.05 -21.59 -17.47
CA THR A 82 79.12 -23.01 -17.04
C THR A 82 80.09 -23.21 -15.86
N HIS A 83 80.29 -24.47 -15.44
CA HIS A 83 81.26 -24.90 -14.42
C HIS A 83 81.07 -24.30 -13.01
N GLY A 84 79.88 -23.75 -12.75
CA GLY A 84 79.53 -23.05 -11.50
C GLY A 84 79.85 -21.56 -11.51
N ALA A 85 80.39 -21.03 -12.61
CA ALA A 85 80.86 -19.66 -12.72
C ALA A 85 79.75 -18.60 -12.73
N THR A 86 80.13 -17.38 -12.36
CA THR A 86 79.27 -16.20 -12.30
C THR A 86 79.72 -15.16 -13.33
N LEU A 87 78.88 -14.87 -14.32
CA LEU A 87 79.01 -13.69 -15.17
C LEU A 87 78.32 -12.50 -14.51
N THR A 88 79.04 -11.41 -14.24
CA THR A 88 78.50 -10.19 -13.62
C THR A 88 78.56 -9.03 -14.61
N LEU A 89 77.43 -8.36 -14.84
CA LEU A 89 77.37 -7.10 -15.57
C LEU A 89 77.50 -5.94 -14.57
N GLY A 90 78.68 -5.30 -14.56
CA GLY A 90 78.96 -4.13 -13.73
C GLY A 90 78.23 -2.88 -14.23
N ALA A 91 78.15 -1.85 -13.38
CA ALA A 91 77.55 -0.57 -13.74
C ALA A 91 78.23 0.04 -14.98
N GLY A 92 77.44 0.43 -15.98
CA GLY A 92 77.89 0.94 -17.28
C GLY A 92 78.24 -0.14 -18.32
N ALA A 93 78.22 -1.43 -17.97
CA ALA A 93 78.46 -2.51 -18.93
C ALA A 93 77.20 -2.83 -19.75
N ALA A 94 77.36 -3.01 -21.06
CA ALA A 94 76.29 -3.36 -22.00
C ALA A 94 76.67 -4.62 -22.79
N LEU A 95 76.08 -5.76 -22.45
CA LEU A 95 76.31 -7.03 -23.14
C LEU A 95 75.29 -7.23 -24.27
N SER A 96 75.76 -7.37 -25.50
CA SER A 96 74.93 -7.71 -26.66
C SER A 96 75.24 -9.13 -27.12
N VAL A 97 74.23 -9.99 -27.19
CA VAL A 97 74.26 -11.23 -27.97
C VAL A 97 73.52 -10.97 -29.26
N ARG A 98 74.23 -10.98 -30.38
CA ARG A 98 73.69 -10.68 -31.71
C ARG A 98 73.53 -11.94 -32.53
N ASN A 99 72.79 -11.79 -33.63
CA ASN A 99 72.73 -12.79 -34.65
C ASN A 99 73.06 -12.14 -36.00
N ASP A 100 74.32 -12.24 -36.42
CA ASP A 100 74.85 -11.57 -37.61
C ASP A 100 74.88 -12.47 -38.88
N ASP A 101 74.44 -13.73 -38.79
CA ASP A 101 74.27 -14.68 -39.91
C ASP A 101 72.84 -15.28 -40.00
N ASN A 102 72.68 -16.45 -40.65
CA ASN A 102 71.41 -17.18 -40.82
C ASN A 102 71.18 -18.31 -39.78
N LEU A 103 72.12 -18.54 -38.86
CA LEU A 103 72.00 -19.50 -37.76
C LEU A 103 71.34 -18.80 -36.56
N THR A 104 70.79 -19.51 -35.58
CA THR A 104 70.32 -18.90 -34.32
C THR A 104 71.49 -18.70 -33.35
N ALA A 105 71.68 -17.49 -32.82
CA ALA A 105 72.60 -17.27 -31.69
C ALA A 105 71.93 -17.55 -30.34
N PHE A 106 72.68 -18.05 -29.37
CA PHE A 106 72.21 -18.36 -28.01
C PHE A 106 73.08 -17.72 -26.92
N MET A 107 72.42 -17.24 -25.87
CA MET A 107 73.01 -17.06 -24.54
C MET A 107 72.54 -18.22 -23.65
N ARG A 108 73.46 -18.95 -23.02
CA ARG A 108 73.12 -20.03 -22.09
C ARG A 108 73.76 -19.81 -20.72
N VAL A 109 72.95 -19.89 -19.67
CA VAL A 109 73.35 -19.72 -18.27
C VAL A 109 73.04 -21.01 -17.52
N GLY A 110 74.07 -21.82 -17.26
CA GLY A 110 73.93 -23.22 -16.88
C GLY A 110 73.42 -24.06 -18.05
N ALA A 111 74.28 -24.89 -18.62
CA ALA A 111 73.96 -25.78 -19.75
C ALA A 111 74.77 -27.08 -19.70
N TYR A 112 74.36 -28.08 -20.49
CA TYR A 112 75.20 -29.22 -20.87
C TYR A 112 75.74 -30.07 -19.70
N GLY A 113 74.95 -30.23 -18.63
CA GLY A 113 75.37 -30.94 -17.41
C GLY A 113 76.16 -30.08 -16.41
N SER A 114 76.34 -28.78 -16.69
CA SER A 114 77.23 -27.88 -15.95
C SER A 114 76.50 -26.60 -15.50
N ASN A 115 76.63 -26.21 -14.22
CA ASN A 115 75.89 -25.10 -13.61
C ASN A 115 76.43 -23.72 -14.03
N GLY A 116 75.64 -22.65 -13.90
CA GLY A 116 76.13 -21.28 -14.17
C GLY A 116 75.19 -20.17 -13.68
N THR A 117 75.76 -18.98 -13.42
CA THR A 117 75.06 -17.82 -12.84
C THR A 117 75.28 -16.54 -13.64
N LEU A 118 74.26 -15.72 -13.81
CA LEU A 118 74.32 -14.37 -14.39
C LEU A 118 73.78 -13.33 -13.41
N LEU A 119 74.53 -12.25 -13.18
CA LEU A 119 74.14 -11.13 -12.33
C LEU A 119 74.03 -9.84 -13.17
N ILE A 120 72.88 -9.17 -13.12
CA ILE A 120 72.59 -7.93 -13.86
C ILE A 120 72.36 -6.80 -12.83
N GLY A 121 73.35 -5.90 -12.72
CA GLY A 121 73.34 -4.80 -11.75
C GLY A 121 72.63 -3.53 -12.24
N SER A 122 72.54 -2.53 -11.35
CA SER A 122 72.13 -1.18 -11.71
C SER A 122 73.02 -0.59 -12.81
N ASP A 123 72.42 0.21 -13.69
CA ASP A 123 73.10 0.90 -14.81
C ASP A 123 73.84 -0.02 -15.80
N SER A 124 73.57 -1.33 -15.77
CA SER A 124 74.01 -2.30 -16.77
C SER A 124 72.90 -2.60 -17.79
N SER A 125 73.26 -3.15 -18.95
CA SER A 125 72.27 -3.65 -19.91
C SER A 125 72.65 -4.97 -20.57
N LEU A 126 71.63 -5.73 -20.97
CA LEU A 126 71.71 -7.00 -21.68
C LEU A 126 70.73 -6.96 -22.86
N THR A 127 71.21 -7.18 -24.07
CA THR A 127 70.38 -7.31 -25.28
C THR A 127 70.67 -8.65 -25.94
N ILE A 128 69.65 -9.45 -26.18
CA ILE A 128 69.74 -10.76 -26.82
C ILE A 128 68.88 -10.71 -28.09
N GLY A 129 69.53 -10.83 -29.25
CA GLY A 129 68.95 -10.61 -30.58
C GLY A 129 69.19 -9.17 -31.06
N GLN A 130 68.71 -8.86 -32.26
CA GLN A 130 68.75 -7.52 -32.83
C GLN A 130 67.55 -7.26 -33.75
N ALA A 131 67.42 -6.03 -34.25
CA ALA A 131 66.36 -5.69 -35.20
C ALA A 131 66.39 -6.66 -36.40
N SER A 132 65.22 -7.18 -36.75
CA SER A 132 65.01 -8.18 -37.82
C SER A 132 65.77 -9.51 -37.69
N ARG A 133 66.44 -9.84 -36.57
CA ARG A 133 67.07 -11.16 -36.35
C ARG A 133 67.05 -11.63 -34.89
N TYR A 134 66.44 -12.78 -34.66
CA TYR A 134 66.28 -13.37 -33.33
C TYR A 134 67.57 -14.00 -32.78
N ALA A 135 67.69 -13.97 -31.45
CA ALA A 135 68.60 -14.82 -30.67
C ALA A 135 67.89 -15.24 -29.37
N ASN A 136 68.34 -16.33 -28.76
CA ASN A 136 67.60 -16.98 -27.68
C ASN A 136 68.35 -16.95 -26.34
N LEU A 137 67.60 -16.81 -25.24
CA LEU A 137 68.10 -17.02 -23.88
C LEU A 137 67.67 -18.40 -23.38
N GLN A 138 68.63 -19.21 -22.91
CA GLN A 138 68.37 -20.45 -22.17
C GLN A 138 69.00 -20.39 -20.78
N ILE A 139 68.27 -20.82 -19.77
CA ILE A 139 68.71 -20.82 -18.38
C ILE A 139 68.44 -22.21 -17.81
N GLY A 140 69.49 -22.96 -17.49
CA GLY A 140 69.37 -24.31 -16.95
C GLY A 140 69.01 -25.37 -17.99
N GLN A 141 69.87 -25.59 -18.99
CA GLN A 141 69.65 -26.59 -20.06
C GLN A 141 70.32 -27.93 -19.75
N GLY A 142 69.53 -29.01 -19.81
CA GLY A 142 70.01 -30.39 -19.76
C GLY A 142 69.88 -31.05 -18.39
N THR A 143 69.74 -32.37 -18.38
CA THR A 143 69.56 -33.16 -17.15
C THR A 143 70.73 -32.96 -16.17
N GLY A 144 70.41 -32.60 -14.92
CA GLY A 144 71.40 -32.36 -13.86
C GLY A 144 71.92 -30.93 -13.76
N THR A 145 71.62 -30.06 -14.73
CA THR A 145 72.06 -28.67 -14.76
C THR A 145 71.17 -27.74 -13.93
N THR A 146 71.81 -26.79 -13.24
CA THR A 146 71.17 -25.61 -12.62
C THR A 146 71.68 -24.31 -13.24
N GLY A 147 70.77 -23.50 -13.80
CA GLY A 147 71.05 -22.16 -14.31
C GLY A 147 70.36 -21.07 -13.49
N THR A 148 71.06 -20.00 -13.14
CA THR A 148 70.51 -18.90 -12.33
C THR A 148 70.77 -17.53 -12.95
N VAL A 149 69.74 -16.69 -13.05
CA VAL A 149 69.88 -15.26 -13.38
C VAL A 149 69.30 -14.42 -12.25
N THR A 150 70.03 -13.40 -11.81
CA THR A 150 69.56 -12.41 -10.83
C THR A 150 69.72 -11.00 -11.39
N GLN A 151 68.61 -10.29 -11.59
CA GLN A 151 68.55 -8.90 -12.01
C GLN A 151 68.11 -8.00 -10.84
N THR A 152 69.02 -7.16 -10.36
CA THR A 152 68.73 -6.19 -9.28
C THR A 152 68.50 -4.78 -9.82
N GLY A 153 68.83 -4.53 -11.09
CA GLY A 153 68.68 -3.25 -11.78
C GLY A 153 68.88 -3.39 -13.29
N GLY A 154 69.23 -2.27 -13.95
CA GLY A 154 69.57 -2.27 -15.37
C GLY A 154 68.42 -2.62 -16.30
N THR A 155 68.73 -2.89 -17.57
CA THR A 155 67.74 -3.28 -18.59
C THR A 155 68.15 -4.57 -19.30
N ALA A 156 67.24 -5.55 -19.34
CA ALA A 156 67.36 -6.76 -20.14
C ALA A 156 66.34 -6.70 -21.28
N THR A 157 66.76 -7.03 -22.51
CA THR A 157 65.89 -7.08 -23.70
C THR A 157 66.13 -8.38 -24.44
N VAL A 158 65.09 -9.17 -24.70
CA VAL A 158 65.16 -10.41 -25.51
C VAL A 158 64.27 -10.25 -26.73
N LEU A 159 64.89 -10.24 -27.91
CA LEU A 159 64.26 -10.11 -29.23
C LEU A 159 64.12 -11.51 -29.87
N GLY A 160 63.59 -12.46 -29.09
CA GLY A 160 63.60 -13.90 -29.39
C GLY A 160 63.07 -14.75 -28.23
N SER A 161 63.24 -16.07 -28.27
CA SER A 161 62.70 -16.95 -27.23
C SER A 161 63.53 -16.94 -25.94
N MET A 162 62.86 -16.92 -24.79
CA MET A 162 63.46 -17.06 -23.46
C MET A 162 62.97 -18.33 -22.78
N ASN A 163 63.87 -19.25 -22.42
CA ASN A 163 63.51 -20.55 -21.88
C ASN A 163 64.19 -20.77 -20.53
N VAL A 164 63.42 -21.06 -19.49
CA VAL A 164 63.89 -21.17 -18.09
C VAL A 164 63.60 -22.57 -17.59
N GLY A 165 64.63 -23.37 -17.31
CA GLY A 165 64.54 -24.81 -17.08
C GLY A 165 64.24 -25.54 -18.38
N VAL A 166 65.28 -26.09 -19.02
CA VAL A 166 65.21 -26.59 -20.41
C VAL A 166 65.69 -28.04 -20.51
N ASN A 167 64.93 -28.88 -21.22
CA ASN A 167 65.25 -30.28 -21.56
C ASN A 167 65.82 -31.10 -20.38
N GLY A 168 65.05 -31.21 -19.29
CA GLY A 168 65.42 -31.91 -18.06
C GLY A 168 66.26 -31.11 -17.07
N GLY A 169 66.60 -29.85 -17.39
CA GLY A 169 67.36 -28.96 -16.52
C GLY A 169 66.50 -28.09 -15.60
N THR A 170 67.15 -27.50 -14.59
CA THR A 170 66.54 -26.58 -13.61
C THR A 170 67.02 -25.15 -13.86
N GLY A 171 66.10 -24.21 -14.06
CA GLY A 171 66.42 -22.81 -14.32
C GLY A 171 65.68 -21.85 -13.40
N SER A 172 66.34 -20.78 -12.98
CA SER A 172 65.75 -19.69 -12.21
C SER A 172 66.09 -18.33 -12.81
N TYR A 173 65.10 -17.46 -13.00
CA TYR A 173 65.29 -16.03 -13.28
C TYR A 173 64.62 -15.22 -12.18
N THR A 174 65.39 -14.36 -11.50
CA THR A 174 64.89 -13.51 -10.41
C THR A 174 65.12 -12.05 -10.77
N ILE A 175 64.06 -11.25 -10.80
CA ILE A 175 64.14 -9.79 -10.95
C ILE A 175 63.59 -9.10 -9.70
N SER A 176 64.37 -8.19 -9.12
CA SER A 176 63.96 -7.34 -7.99
C SER A 176 64.02 -5.84 -8.30
N GLY A 177 64.47 -5.46 -9.50
CA GLY A 177 64.61 -4.08 -9.94
C GLY A 177 65.08 -4.01 -11.39
N GLY A 178 65.00 -2.83 -12.00
CA GLY A 178 65.24 -2.65 -13.43
C GLY A 178 64.06 -3.09 -14.29
N SER A 179 64.33 -3.43 -15.55
CA SER A 179 63.31 -3.96 -16.48
C SER A 179 63.81 -5.15 -17.31
N LEU A 180 62.90 -6.09 -17.61
CA LEU A 180 63.05 -7.12 -18.63
C LEU A 180 61.97 -6.91 -19.70
N THR A 181 62.37 -6.60 -20.92
CA THR A 181 61.48 -6.52 -22.09
C THR A 181 61.68 -7.75 -22.96
N ILE A 182 60.58 -8.36 -23.40
CA ILE A 182 60.57 -9.48 -24.35
C ILE A 182 59.68 -9.07 -25.53
N ASP A 183 60.25 -9.11 -26.71
CA ASP A 183 59.72 -8.53 -27.95
C ASP A 183 60.01 -9.48 -29.12
N ASN A 184 59.37 -9.31 -30.27
CA ASN A 184 59.81 -9.97 -31.49
C ASN A 184 60.81 -9.09 -32.23
N ALA A 185 61.75 -9.72 -32.93
CA ALA A 185 62.39 -9.09 -34.08
C ALA A 185 61.46 -9.18 -35.30
N ASP A 186 61.58 -8.22 -36.22
CA ASP A 186 60.84 -8.09 -37.50
C ASP A 186 61.13 -9.22 -38.52
N ASP A 187 61.39 -10.44 -38.07
CA ASP A 187 61.85 -11.59 -38.85
C ASP A 187 60.67 -12.47 -39.28
N ALA A 188 60.46 -12.58 -40.60
CA ALA A 188 59.23 -13.07 -41.21
C ALA A 188 59.07 -14.60 -41.14
N GLY A 189 58.77 -15.11 -39.95
CA GLY A 189 58.48 -16.52 -39.70
C GLY A 189 58.71 -17.01 -38.27
N HIS A 190 59.18 -16.16 -37.36
CA HIS A 190 59.55 -16.55 -36.00
C HIS A 190 58.68 -15.90 -34.91
N THR A 191 58.47 -16.62 -33.80
CA THR A 191 57.70 -16.15 -32.63
C THR A 191 58.55 -16.21 -31.37
N SER A 192 58.63 -15.09 -30.63
CA SER A 192 59.27 -15.03 -29.32
C SER A 192 58.32 -15.62 -28.28
N LEU A 193 58.62 -16.85 -27.90
CA LEU A 193 57.91 -17.53 -26.82
C LEU A 193 58.80 -17.62 -25.59
N VAL A 194 58.21 -17.28 -24.45
CA VAL A 194 58.79 -17.47 -23.13
C VAL A 194 58.22 -18.77 -22.57
N SER A 195 59.07 -19.73 -22.20
CA SER A 195 58.63 -21.00 -21.62
C SER A 195 59.41 -21.30 -20.34
N ILE A 196 58.66 -21.43 -19.24
CA ILE A 196 59.20 -21.70 -17.91
C ILE A 196 58.92 -23.18 -17.62
N GLY A 197 59.93 -24.04 -17.66
CA GLY A 197 59.78 -25.50 -17.69
C GLY A 197 59.67 -26.06 -19.11
N PHE A 198 60.46 -25.55 -20.05
CA PHE A 198 60.45 -26.03 -21.44
C PHE A 198 61.06 -27.43 -21.56
N ASN A 199 60.38 -28.39 -22.18
CA ASN A 199 60.92 -29.75 -22.36
C ASN A 199 60.62 -30.29 -23.76
N ASN A 200 61.63 -30.31 -24.62
CA ASN A 200 61.55 -30.88 -25.98
C ASN A 200 62.30 -32.22 -26.08
N SER A 201 62.63 -32.83 -24.94
CA SER A 201 63.33 -34.12 -24.84
C SER A 201 62.43 -35.23 -24.29
N ALA A 202 62.63 -36.45 -24.76
CA ALA A 202 61.83 -37.63 -24.37
C ALA A 202 62.17 -38.19 -22.96
N GLY A 203 62.91 -37.44 -22.12
CA GLY A 203 63.34 -37.89 -20.80
C GLY A 203 63.75 -36.74 -19.89
N GLY A 204 63.64 -36.97 -18.57
CA GLY A 204 63.85 -35.93 -17.55
C GLY A 204 62.64 -35.00 -17.35
N ILE A 205 62.65 -34.27 -16.25
CA ILE A 205 61.64 -33.24 -15.94
C ILE A 205 62.34 -31.88 -15.97
N SER A 206 61.91 -30.98 -16.84
CA SER A 206 62.35 -29.58 -16.81
C SER A 206 61.66 -28.85 -15.66
N ASN A 207 62.41 -28.05 -14.90
CA ASN A 207 61.85 -27.25 -13.81
C ASN A 207 62.27 -25.79 -13.98
N GLY A 208 61.33 -24.92 -14.36
CA GLY A 208 61.56 -23.49 -14.50
C GLY A 208 60.99 -22.71 -13.32
N THR A 209 61.69 -21.67 -12.88
CA THR A 209 61.17 -20.70 -11.91
C THR A 209 61.46 -19.27 -12.37
N PHE A 210 60.44 -18.41 -12.35
CA PHE A 210 60.59 -16.98 -12.57
C PHE A 210 60.09 -16.24 -11.32
N ASN A 211 60.92 -15.37 -10.74
CA ASN A 211 60.59 -14.62 -9.53
C ASN A 211 60.56 -13.11 -9.83
N LEU A 212 59.37 -12.52 -9.88
CA LEU A 212 59.12 -11.09 -10.02
C LEU A 212 58.91 -10.48 -8.63
N ASN A 213 60.02 -10.04 -8.04
CA ASN A 213 60.12 -9.47 -6.70
C ASN A 213 60.24 -7.92 -6.74
N GLY A 214 60.21 -7.32 -7.93
CA GLY A 214 60.33 -5.89 -8.17
C GLY A 214 60.74 -5.58 -9.62
N GLY A 215 60.66 -4.31 -10.02
CA GLY A 215 60.92 -3.91 -11.41
C GLY A 215 59.73 -4.13 -12.37
N LEU A 216 60.01 -4.11 -13.67
CA LEU A 216 59.04 -4.31 -14.75
C LEU A 216 59.44 -5.50 -15.63
N VAL A 217 58.53 -6.44 -15.84
CA VAL A 217 58.59 -7.42 -16.94
C VAL A 217 57.56 -7.01 -17.97
N GLU A 218 57.96 -6.80 -19.22
CA GLU A 218 57.10 -6.35 -20.31
C GLU A 218 57.18 -7.31 -21.49
N LEU A 219 56.07 -8.00 -21.78
CA LEU A 219 55.88 -8.77 -23.00
C LEU A 219 55.20 -7.86 -24.02
N LYS A 220 55.86 -7.61 -25.15
CA LYS A 220 55.32 -6.75 -26.21
C LYS A 220 54.68 -7.57 -27.32
N ALA A 221 53.55 -7.06 -27.83
CA ALA A 221 52.90 -7.60 -29.02
C ALA A 221 53.51 -6.97 -30.28
N HIS A 222 53.85 -7.81 -31.27
CA HIS A 222 54.47 -7.36 -32.50
C HIS A 222 53.42 -7.14 -33.59
N LEU A 223 53.05 -5.88 -33.80
CA LEU A 223 52.09 -5.47 -34.82
C LEU A 223 52.79 -5.31 -36.18
N VAL A 224 53.00 -6.43 -36.89
CA VAL A 224 53.39 -6.36 -38.31
C VAL A 224 52.18 -5.94 -39.13
N GLU A 225 52.10 -4.65 -39.49
CA GLU A 225 51.16 -4.16 -40.49
C GLU A 225 51.65 -4.58 -41.90
N THR A 226 51.45 -5.85 -42.26
CA THR A 226 51.83 -6.41 -43.57
C THR A 226 51.08 -5.74 -44.72
N SER A 227 49.90 -5.20 -44.45
CA SER A 227 49.14 -4.27 -45.29
C SER A 227 48.07 -3.56 -44.44
N PRO A 228 47.59 -2.37 -44.85
CA PRO A 228 46.57 -1.63 -44.11
C PRO A 228 45.31 -2.47 -43.83
N GLY A 229 45.09 -2.81 -42.56
CA GLY A 229 43.95 -3.60 -42.11
C GLY A 229 44.13 -5.13 -42.13
N VAL A 230 45.33 -5.66 -42.37
CA VAL A 230 45.65 -7.09 -42.25
C VAL A 230 46.80 -7.29 -41.28
N PHE A 231 46.53 -7.99 -40.17
CA PHE A 231 47.52 -8.38 -39.18
C PHE A 231 47.66 -9.91 -39.21
N GLU A 232 48.82 -10.43 -39.63
CA GLU A 232 49.15 -11.85 -39.43
C GLU A 232 49.79 -12.07 -38.05
N ASN A 233 49.55 -13.24 -37.48
CA ASN A 233 49.58 -13.41 -36.03
C ASN A 233 50.99 -13.76 -35.49
N GLY A 234 51.91 -12.80 -35.58
CA GLY A 234 53.23 -12.83 -34.92
C GLY A 234 53.13 -12.66 -33.40
N SER A 235 52.39 -13.52 -32.72
CA SER A 235 52.12 -13.38 -31.28
C SER A 235 53.35 -13.73 -30.44
N THR A 236 53.85 -12.76 -29.68
CA THR A 236 54.65 -13.02 -28.48
C THR A 236 53.80 -13.79 -27.47
N GLY A 237 54.41 -14.65 -26.63
CA GLY A 237 53.64 -15.31 -25.57
C GLY A 237 54.48 -15.88 -24.43
N LEU A 238 53.93 -15.81 -23.21
CA LEU A 238 54.48 -16.43 -22.01
C LEU A 238 53.68 -17.68 -21.67
N ILE A 239 54.38 -18.80 -21.50
CA ILE A 239 53.83 -20.11 -21.20
C ILE A 239 54.52 -20.60 -19.93
N ILE A 240 53.74 -20.78 -18.86
CA ILE A 240 54.20 -21.51 -17.68
C ILE A 240 54.02 -23.01 -18.00
N GLY A 241 55.05 -23.81 -17.80
CA GLY A 241 55.12 -25.19 -18.26
C GLY A 241 55.54 -25.34 -19.73
N ASN A 242 55.33 -26.54 -20.27
CA ASN A 242 55.85 -26.94 -21.58
C ASN A 242 54.98 -26.52 -22.78
N ARG A 243 55.62 -26.13 -23.89
CA ARG A 243 54.97 -25.64 -25.12
C ARG A 243 54.84 -26.64 -26.29
N THR A 244 55.37 -27.86 -26.18
CA THR A 244 55.16 -28.93 -27.18
C THR A 244 54.69 -30.24 -26.55
N ASP A 245 53.83 -30.96 -27.27
CA ASP A 245 53.36 -32.33 -26.98
C ASP A 245 54.33 -33.39 -27.50
N VAL A 246 54.93 -33.14 -28.67
CA VAL A 246 55.90 -34.02 -29.32
C VAL A 246 57.32 -33.53 -29.04
N ALA A 247 58.20 -34.46 -28.68
CA ALA A 247 59.64 -34.24 -28.66
C ALA A 247 60.20 -34.24 -30.09
N LEU A 248 61.02 -33.24 -30.42
CA LEU A 248 61.74 -33.16 -31.70
C LEU A 248 62.42 -34.50 -32.05
N ALA A 249 62.41 -34.88 -33.34
CA ALA A 249 63.05 -36.11 -33.80
C ALA A 249 64.55 -36.17 -33.43
N SER A 250 65.25 -35.02 -33.44
CA SER A 250 66.64 -34.87 -32.99
C SER A 250 66.86 -35.22 -31.50
N TYR A 251 65.80 -35.18 -30.70
CA TYR A 251 65.79 -35.43 -29.24
C TYR A 251 65.15 -36.78 -28.87
N GLY A 252 65.10 -37.71 -29.83
CA GLY A 252 64.66 -39.11 -29.66
C GLY A 252 63.34 -39.45 -30.33
N GLY A 253 62.43 -38.47 -30.47
CA GLY A 253 61.09 -38.65 -31.03
C GLY A 253 60.11 -39.38 -30.10
N GLY A 254 58.92 -38.82 -29.90
CA GLY A 254 57.90 -39.37 -29.01
C GLY A 254 57.11 -38.26 -28.32
N ALA A 255 56.43 -38.58 -27.22
CA ALA A 255 55.88 -37.57 -26.33
C ALA A 255 57.01 -36.77 -25.65
N SER A 256 56.79 -35.48 -25.42
CA SER A 256 57.69 -34.64 -24.64
C SER A 256 57.71 -35.06 -23.16
N GLY A 257 58.86 -34.90 -22.50
CA GLY A 257 58.97 -35.07 -21.05
C GLY A 257 58.18 -33.99 -20.29
N SER A 258 57.87 -34.25 -19.03
CA SER A 258 57.14 -33.27 -18.20
C SER A 258 57.96 -31.98 -18.06
N GLY A 259 57.27 -30.85 -18.12
CA GLY A 259 57.86 -29.53 -17.94
C GLY A 259 57.06 -28.74 -16.92
N ASN A 260 57.65 -28.51 -15.75
CA ASN A 260 57.03 -27.82 -14.63
C ASN A 260 57.49 -26.36 -14.63
N GLY A 261 56.54 -25.42 -14.68
CA GLY A 261 56.81 -24.00 -14.55
C GLY A 261 56.26 -23.41 -13.26
N VAL A 262 57.03 -22.51 -12.64
CA VAL A 262 56.56 -21.67 -11.53
C VAL A 262 56.84 -20.21 -11.84
N PHE A 263 55.82 -19.37 -11.84
CA PHE A 263 55.96 -17.92 -11.83
C PHE A 263 55.54 -17.41 -10.45
N ASN A 264 56.47 -16.81 -9.71
CA ASN A 264 56.21 -16.16 -8.44
C ASN A 264 56.21 -14.64 -8.67
N GLN A 265 55.12 -13.95 -8.30
CA GLN A 265 55.07 -12.49 -8.30
C GLN A 265 54.68 -11.99 -6.92
N THR A 266 55.63 -11.36 -6.24
CA THR A 266 55.45 -10.79 -4.90
C THR A 266 55.39 -9.27 -4.91
N ALA A 267 55.92 -8.63 -5.96
CA ALA A 267 55.89 -7.19 -6.19
C ALA A 267 56.14 -6.90 -7.69
N GLY A 268 56.45 -5.64 -8.04
CA GLY A 268 56.73 -5.25 -9.43
C GLY A 268 55.52 -5.35 -10.36
N THR A 269 55.75 -5.13 -11.66
CA THR A 269 54.72 -5.19 -12.70
C THR A 269 55.07 -6.22 -13.76
N LEU A 270 54.15 -7.14 -14.06
CA LEU A 270 54.14 -7.91 -15.30
C LEU A 270 53.15 -7.21 -16.25
N ARG A 271 53.61 -6.77 -17.41
CA ARG A 271 52.79 -6.18 -18.48
C ARG A 271 52.72 -7.12 -19.66
N VAL A 272 51.50 -7.37 -20.14
CA VAL A 272 51.20 -8.22 -21.29
C VAL A 272 50.54 -7.35 -22.36
N GLY A 273 51.30 -6.98 -23.39
CA GLY A 273 50.85 -6.08 -24.46
C GLY A 273 49.71 -6.69 -25.27
N ALA A 274 48.74 -5.86 -25.71
CA ALA A 274 47.53 -6.32 -26.40
C ALA A 274 47.85 -7.16 -27.66
N GLY A 275 47.42 -8.42 -27.66
CA GLY A 275 47.76 -9.42 -28.69
C GLY A 275 48.84 -10.44 -28.27
N THR A 276 49.44 -10.27 -27.11
CA THR A 276 50.35 -11.24 -26.47
C THR A 276 49.55 -12.27 -25.69
N GLY A 277 49.88 -13.56 -25.80
CA GLY A 277 49.26 -14.60 -24.95
C GLY A 277 50.00 -14.82 -23.63
N PHE A 278 49.27 -14.95 -22.52
CA PHE A 278 49.80 -15.40 -21.23
C PHE A 278 49.04 -16.66 -20.78
N TYR A 279 49.74 -17.79 -20.82
CA TYR A 279 49.20 -19.13 -20.64
C TYR A 279 49.74 -19.74 -19.32
N LEU A 280 48.82 -20.10 -18.42
CA LEU A 280 49.18 -20.62 -17.09
C LEU A 280 49.59 -22.09 -17.08
N SER A 281 49.34 -22.82 -18.17
CA SER A 281 49.89 -24.15 -18.45
C SER A 281 50.03 -24.37 -19.96
N GLY A 282 50.62 -25.50 -20.35
CA GLY A 282 50.59 -26.00 -21.72
C GLY A 282 50.43 -27.52 -21.71
N PHE A 283 51.38 -28.24 -22.30
CA PHE A 283 51.45 -29.70 -22.22
C PHE A 283 52.07 -30.18 -20.89
N GLY A 284 52.83 -29.31 -20.23
CA GLY A 284 53.34 -29.48 -18.87
C GLY A 284 52.63 -28.58 -17.86
N ASN A 285 52.86 -28.85 -16.57
CA ASN A 285 52.15 -28.19 -15.47
C ASN A 285 52.72 -26.79 -15.18
N GLY A 286 51.86 -25.87 -14.76
CA GLY A 286 52.26 -24.52 -14.38
C GLY A 286 51.60 -24.01 -13.10
N ALA A 287 52.34 -23.23 -12.31
CA ALA A 287 51.81 -22.52 -11.15
C ALA A 287 52.13 -21.02 -11.27
N TYR A 288 51.14 -20.16 -11.08
CA TYR A 288 51.31 -18.71 -10.96
C TYR A 288 50.93 -18.25 -9.56
N ASN A 289 51.94 -17.97 -8.74
CA ASN A 289 51.80 -17.48 -7.37
C ASN A 289 51.81 -15.95 -7.39
N PHE A 290 50.63 -15.35 -7.52
CA PHE A 290 50.46 -13.90 -7.64
C PHE A 290 50.08 -13.29 -6.29
N THR A 291 51.07 -13.21 -5.40
CA THR A 291 50.89 -12.80 -3.99
C THR A 291 51.09 -11.29 -3.75
N GLY A 292 51.40 -10.52 -4.80
CA GLY A 292 51.56 -9.08 -4.72
C GLY A 292 52.04 -8.48 -6.05
N GLY A 293 52.10 -7.15 -6.14
CA GLY A 293 52.43 -6.45 -7.39
C GLY A 293 51.25 -6.39 -8.38
N THR A 294 51.54 -6.01 -9.63
CA THR A 294 50.54 -5.71 -10.66
C THR A 294 50.70 -6.60 -11.89
N LEU A 295 49.58 -7.08 -12.44
CA LEU A 295 49.47 -7.69 -13.76
C LEU A 295 48.69 -6.74 -14.67
N GLU A 296 49.39 -6.01 -15.55
CA GLU A 296 48.77 -5.16 -16.57
C GLU A 296 48.46 -5.98 -17.83
N ILE A 297 47.17 -6.26 -18.07
CA ILE A 297 46.71 -7.23 -19.09
C ILE A 297 45.32 -6.86 -19.65
N GLY A 298 44.95 -7.35 -20.83
CA GLY A 298 43.63 -7.11 -21.43
C GLY A 298 43.36 -8.00 -22.63
N GLY A 299 42.19 -7.88 -23.26
CA GLY A 299 41.78 -8.79 -24.34
C GLY A 299 41.62 -10.24 -23.86
N THR A 300 41.77 -11.20 -24.76
CA THR A 300 41.78 -12.65 -24.42
C THR A 300 43.16 -13.14 -23.96
N SER A 301 44.01 -12.25 -23.42
CA SER A 301 45.43 -12.55 -23.18
C SER A 301 45.67 -13.54 -22.04
N LEU A 302 44.84 -13.53 -20.98
CA LEU A 302 44.99 -14.44 -19.83
C LEU A 302 44.24 -15.76 -20.08
N GLN A 303 44.98 -16.86 -20.27
CA GLN A 303 44.43 -18.15 -20.67
C GLN A 303 44.94 -19.32 -19.81
N ALA A 304 44.10 -20.34 -19.64
CA ALA A 304 44.44 -21.53 -18.86
C ALA A 304 45.54 -22.39 -19.52
N ARG A 305 45.47 -22.61 -20.84
CA ARG A 305 46.30 -23.57 -21.59
C ARG A 305 46.75 -23.06 -22.95
N TYR A 306 48.06 -23.09 -23.19
CA TYR A 306 48.62 -23.00 -24.54
C TYR A 306 48.27 -24.26 -25.34
N GLY A 307 47.89 -24.14 -26.62
CA GLY A 307 47.47 -25.28 -27.45
C GLY A 307 46.01 -25.72 -27.30
N GLY A 308 45.22 -25.05 -26.43
CA GLY A 308 43.79 -25.27 -26.31
C GLY A 308 43.42 -26.69 -25.85
N GLY A 309 42.43 -27.31 -26.51
CA GLY A 309 41.88 -28.62 -26.11
C GLY A 309 42.83 -29.82 -26.23
N ALA A 310 43.97 -29.67 -26.91
CA ALA A 310 45.00 -30.71 -26.99
C ALA A 310 45.93 -30.73 -25.76
N ALA A 311 45.97 -29.64 -24.97
CA ALA A 311 46.91 -29.49 -23.87
C ALA A 311 46.48 -30.24 -22.60
N THR A 312 47.42 -31.04 -22.08
CA THR A 312 47.25 -31.96 -20.96
C THR A 312 47.67 -31.41 -19.60
N GLY A 313 48.41 -30.30 -19.54
CA GLY A 313 48.98 -29.76 -18.31
C GLY A 313 47.92 -29.22 -17.33
N THR A 314 48.18 -29.34 -16.03
CA THR A 314 47.41 -28.63 -15.00
C THR A 314 47.95 -27.21 -14.81
N TYR A 315 47.07 -26.28 -14.41
CA TYR A 315 47.48 -24.95 -13.97
C TYR A 315 46.93 -24.66 -12.58
N ASP A 316 47.74 -24.02 -11.74
CA ASP A 316 47.32 -23.46 -10.46
C ASP A 316 47.48 -21.93 -10.54
N PHE A 317 46.38 -21.16 -10.44
CA PHE A 317 46.44 -19.70 -10.32
C PHE A 317 46.14 -19.27 -8.89
N ASN A 318 47.21 -19.02 -8.13
CA ASN A 318 47.14 -18.59 -6.74
C ASN A 318 47.14 -17.05 -6.71
N PHE A 319 45.99 -16.46 -7.02
CA PHE A 319 45.74 -15.03 -7.05
C PHE A 319 45.52 -14.49 -5.63
N ALA A 320 46.59 -14.46 -4.83
CA ALA A 320 46.54 -14.29 -3.38
C ALA A 320 47.25 -12.99 -2.90
N GLY A 321 46.77 -11.83 -3.35
CA GLY A 321 47.26 -10.50 -2.95
C GLY A 321 47.70 -9.59 -4.09
N GLY A 322 47.73 -10.10 -5.33
CA GLY A 322 48.05 -9.33 -6.53
C GLY A 322 46.96 -8.32 -6.94
N THR A 323 47.33 -7.42 -7.87
CA THR A 323 46.40 -6.52 -8.58
C THR A 323 46.39 -6.83 -10.08
N ILE A 324 45.32 -7.43 -10.60
CA ILE A 324 45.06 -7.44 -12.05
C ILE A 324 44.56 -6.04 -12.41
N LYS A 325 45.24 -5.38 -13.36
CA LYS A 325 44.88 -4.06 -13.86
C LYS A 325 44.61 -4.14 -15.36
N VAL A 326 43.39 -3.79 -15.78
CA VAL A 326 42.99 -3.94 -17.19
C VAL A 326 43.62 -2.86 -18.06
N THR A 327 44.29 -3.24 -19.15
CA THR A 327 45.00 -2.32 -20.06
C THR A 327 44.86 -2.71 -21.52
N GLY A 328 44.86 -1.72 -22.42
CA GLY A 328 44.81 -1.91 -23.88
C GLY A 328 43.40 -2.19 -24.42
N SER A 329 42.73 -3.22 -23.91
CA SER A 329 41.38 -3.62 -24.31
C SER A 329 40.69 -4.43 -23.21
N ASP A 330 39.36 -4.52 -23.26
CA ASP A 330 38.55 -5.29 -22.32
C ASP A 330 39.07 -6.72 -22.13
N LEU A 331 39.23 -7.18 -20.88
CA LEU A 331 39.70 -8.51 -20.53
C LEU A 331 38.56 -9.54 -20.71
N ASP A 332 38.83 -10.71 -21.27
CA ASP A 332 37.93 -11.87 -21.21
C ASP A 332 38.76 -13.13 -20.89
N THR A 333 38.44 -13.79 -19.78
CA THR A 333 39.18 -14.98 -19.31
C THR A 333 38.27 -16.04 -18.69
N SER A 334 38.63 -17.30 -18.93
CA SER A 334 37.98 -18.50 -18.39
C SER A 334 38.84 -19.24 -17.35
N VAL A 335 39.89 -18.58 -16.86
CA VAL A 335 40.81 -19.10 -15.84
C VAL A 335 40.13 -19.22 -14.47
N ASP A 336 40.30 -20.35 -13.82
CA ASP A 336 39.97 -20.57 -12.39
C ASP A 336 41.08 -19.97 -11.51
N ALA A 337 40.75 -19.42 -10.34
CA ALA A 337 41.76 -18.90 -9.40
C ALA A 337 41.42 -19.16 -7.92
N ASP A 338 42.44 -19.54 -7.13
CA ASP A 338 42.40 -19.51 -5.67
C ASP A 338 42.77 -18.09 -5.19
N LEU A 339 41.97 -17.54 -4.27
CA LEU A 339 42.20 -16.21 -3.71
C LEU A 339 43.13 -16.21 -2.48
N GLY A 340 43.40 -17.37 -1.89
CA GLY A 340 44.32 -17.55 -0.76
C GLY A 340 43.84 -17.02 0.59
N VAL A 341 44.25 -17.68 1.67
CA VAL A 341 43.96 -17.26 3.06
C VAL A 341 44.53 -15.87 3.36
N ASN A 342 43.78 -15.02 4.08
CA ASN A 342 44.18 -13.66 4.51
C ASN A 342 44.60 -12.68 3.39
N ALA A 343 44.38 -12.99 2.11
CA ALA A 343 44.80 -12.15 0.99
C ALA A 343 43.71 -11.16 0.54
N VAL A 344 44.13 -10.04 -0.06
CA VAL A 344 43.24 -9.03 -0.66
C VAL A 344 43.62 -8.85 -2.13
N SER A 345 42.89 -9.53 -3.01
CA SER A 345 43.19 -9.63 -4.43
C SER A 345 42.30 -8.67 -5.23
N THR A 346 42.93 -7.82 -6.06
CA THR A 346 42.25 -6.69 -6.69
C THR A 346 42.13 -6.87 -8.19
N ILE A 347 40.93 -6.69 -8.74
CA ILE A 347 40.70 -6.48 -10.16
C ILE A 347 40.35 -5.00 -10.36
N ASP A 348 41.35 -4.22 -10.76
CA ASP A 348 41.20 -2.84 -11.19
C ASP A 348 40.86 -2.80 -12.68
N THR A 349 39.64 -2.38 -13.01
CA THR A 349 39.25 -2.23 -14.42
C THR A 349 39.90 -1.04 -15.12
N ASN A 350 40.44 -0.05 -14.39
CA ASN A 350 41.23 1.05 -14.97
C ASN A 350 40.54 1.74 -16.19
N GLY A 351 39.20 1.80 -16.16
CA GLY A 351 38.35 2.39 -17.21
C GLY A 351 37.87 1.45 -18.33
N LEU A 352 38.38 0.21 -18.41
CA LEU A 352 38.00 -0.83 -19.39
C LEU A 352 37.06 -1.88 -18.76
N ASN A 353 36.53 -2.85 -19.51
CA ASN A 353 35.74 -3.93 -18.92
C ASN A 353 36.58 -5.21 -18.67
N ALA A 354 36.06 -6.10 -17.85
CA ALA A 354 36.57 -7.44 -17.63
C ALA A 354 35.41 -8.45 -17.64
N THR A 355 35.60 -9.61 -18.26
CA THR A 355 34.69 -10.75 -18.20
C THR A 355 35.44 -11.93 -17.60
N TRP A 356 34.85 -12.55 -16.58
CA TRP A 356 35.42 -13.69 -15.86
C TRP A 356 34.46 -14.88 -15.95
N ARG A 357 34.98 -16.05 -16.32
CA ARG A 357 34.18 -17.25 -16.62
C ARG A 357 34.61 -18.49 -15.83
N GLY A 358 35.88 -18.56 -15.40
CA GLY A 358 36.36 -19.60 -14.48
C GLY A 358 35.93 -19.33 -13.04
N ASN A 359 36.15 -20.30 -12.16
CA ASN A 359 35.75 -20.23 -10.76
C ASN A 359 36.67 -19.29 -9.95
N LEU A 360 36.15 -18.78 -8.84
CA LEU A 360 36.94 -18.06 -7.84
C LEU A 360 36.73 -18.72 -6.48
N THR A 361 37.80 -19.25 -5.89
CA THR A 361 37.75 -19.98 -4.62
C THR A 361 38.61 -19.32 -3.57
N GLY A 362 37.97 -18.67 -2.61
CA GLY A 362 38.56 -18.27 -1.34
C GLY A 362 38.51 -19.42 -0.33
N THR A 363 39.53 -19.52 0.51
CA THR A 363 39.60 -20.47 1.61
C THR A 363 39.58 -19.71 2.95
N GLY A 364 38.53 -19.93 3.75
CA GLY A 364 38.45 -19.33 5.10
C GLY A 364 37.06 -19.33 5.74
N LEU A 365 36.05 -18.78 5.05
CA LEU A 365 34.78 -18.31 5.63
C LEU A 365 35.00 -17.42 6.87
N HIS A 366 35.85 -16.40 6.73
CA HIS A 366 36.26 -15.47 7.79
C HIS A 366 36.21 -14.02 7.30
N GLN A 367 36.00 -13.03 8.18
CA GLN A 367 36.11 -11.62 7.79
C GLN A 367 37.58 -11.22 7.51
N ILE A 368 37.78 -10.14 6.73
CA ILE A 368 39.11 -9.52 6.52
C ILE A 368 39.78 -9.26 7.88
N GLY A 369 41.06 -9.65 8.00
CA GLY A 369 41.83 -9.52 9.24
C GLY A 369 41.55 -10.58 10.31
N GLN A 370 40.62 -11.52 10.06
CA GLN A 370 40.30 -12.64 10.97
C GLN A 370 40.53 -14.02 10.30
N GLY A 371 41.21 -14.05 9.16
CA GLY A 371 41.48 -15.23 8.34
C GLY A 371 41.07 -15.08 6.86
N GLY A 372 40.19 -14.13 6.56
CA GLY A 372 39.43 -14.08 5.30
C GLY A 372 40.21 -13.72 4.04
N SER A 373 39.86 -14.40 2.96
CA SER A 373 40.18 -14.04 1.57
C SER A 373 39.22 -12.96 1.05
N ALA A 374 39.75 -12.00 0.28
CA ALA A 374 38.96 -10.89 -0.24
C ALA A 374 39.19 -10.62 -1.73
N LEU A 375 38.09 -10.46 -2.46
CA LEU A 375 38.09 -9.93 -3.82
C LEU A 375 37.67 -8.45 -3.81
N VAL A 376 38.49 -7.59 -4.41
CA VAL A 376 38.20 -6.15 -4.56
C VAL A 376 38.04 -5.80 -6.04
N LYS A 377 36.90 -5.22 -6.41
CA LYS A 377 36.66 -4.61 -7.72
C LYS A 377 36.87 -3.09 -7.64
N ALA A 378 37.92 -2.62 -8.30
CA ALA A 378 38.30 -1.21 -8.44
C ALA A 378 38.17 -0.74 -9.90
N GLY A 379 38.36 0.56 -10.16
CA GLY A 379 38.29 1.16 -11.50
C GLY A 379 36.87 1.34 -12.04
N ASP A 380 36.68 2.26 -12.99
CA ASP A 380 35.32 2.72 -13.39
C ASP A 380 34.53 1.72 -14.26
N GLY A 381 35.21 0.91 -15.07
CA GLY A 381 34.55 -0.04 -15.99
C GLY A 381 33.99 -1.29 -15.30
N ALA A 382 33.32 -2.17 -16.06
CA ALA A 382 32.53 -3.28 -15.52
C ALA A 382 33.30 -4.61 -15.41
N LEU A 383 33.14 -5.34 -14.30
CA LEU A 383 33.57 -6.74 -14.14
C LEU A 383 32.36 -7.67 -14.21
N THR A 384 32.29 -8.55 -15.22
CA THR A 384 31.12 -9.41 -15.50
C THR A 384 31.42 -10.89 -15.29
N PHE A 385 30.68 -11.55 -14.41
CA PHE A 385 30.70 -12.99 -14.18
C PHE A 385 29.57 -13.67 -14.96
N THR A 386 29.90 -14.68 -15.77
CA THR A 386 28.96 -15.24 -16.76
C THR A 386 28.58 -16.72 -16.62
N GLY A 387 29.28 -17.50 -15.79
CA GLY A 387 28.97 -18.94 -15.61
C GLY A 387 29.71 -19.66 -14.48
N ALA A 388 30.33 -18.91 -13.56
CA ALA A 388 31.26 -19.44 -12.55
C ALA A 388 30.58 -19.77 -11.21
N SER A 389 31.19 -20.67 -10.44
CA SER A 389 31.03 -20.68 -8.98
C SER A 389 32.03 -19.70 -8.35
N ARG A 390 31.56 -18.91 -7.38
CA ARG A 390 32.40 -18.03 -6.56
C ARG A 390 32.16 -18.37 -5.09
N VAL A 391 33.18 -18.84 -4.40
CA VAL A 391 33.21 -18.91 -2.94
C VAL A 391 34.19 -17.84 -2.49
N LEU A 392 33.70 -16.81 -1.81
CA LEU A 392 34.47 -15.66 -1.36
C LEU A 392 34.23 -15.51 0.14
N ASP A 393 35.15 -14.89 0.88
CA ASP A 393 34.84 -14.50 2.26
C ASP A 393 34.35 -13.05 2.30
N THR A 394 35.15 -12.12 1.79
CA THR A 394 34.70 -10.74 1.50
C THR A 394 34.71 -10.45 -0.01
N PHE A 395 33.64 -9.83 -0.52
CA PHE A 395 33.60 -9.23 -1.85
C PHE A 395 33.25 -7.74 -1.77
N ALA A 396 34.17 -6.87 -2.21
CA ALA A 396 34.00 -5.42 -2.22
C ALA A 396 34.02 -4.84 -3.64
N VAL A 397 33.01 -4.07 -4.01
CA VAL A 397 33.02 -3.18 -5.17
C VAL A 397 33.28 -1.76 -4.69
N THR A 398 34.52 -1.28 -4.86
CA THR A 398 34.94 0.08 -4.47
C THR A 398 34.90 1.05 -5.64
N GLY A 399 35.03 0.56 -6.88
CA GLY A 399 34.94 1.36 -8.10
C GLY A 399 34.13 0.68 -9.20
N GLY A 400 33.41 1.48 -9.98
CA GLY A 400 32.70 1.03 -11.18
C GLY A 400 31.59 0.02 -10.90
N THR A 401 31.37 -0.91 -11.83
CA THR A 401 30.32 -1.94 -11.73
C THR A 401 30.90 -3.35 -11.62
N ALA A 402 30.30 -4.21 -10.80
CA ALA A 402 30.38 -5.66 -10.95
C ALA A 402 29.01 -6.22 -11.38
N ARG A 403 29.00 -7.28 -12.19
CA ARG A 403 27.81 -7.83 -12.81
C ARG A 403 27.81 -9.35 -12.74
N GLN A 404 26.70 -9.97 -12.34
CA GLN A 404 26.50 -11.42 -12.33
C GLN A 404 25.30 -11.75 -13.22
N THR A 405 25.54 -12.47 -14.32
CA THR A 405 24.47 -12.89 -15.23
C THR A 405 24.02 -14.34 -14.99
N ALA A 406 24.89 -15.18 -14.41
CA ALA A 406 24.60 -16.56 -14.05
C ALA A 406 25.58 -17.10 -12.99
N GLY A 407 25.40 -18.38 -12.62
CA GLY A 407 26.20 -19.08 -11.62
C GLY A 407 25.96 -18.57 -10.19
N ASP A 408 26.67 -19.12 -9.23
CA ASP A 408 26.48 -18.82 -7.81
C ASP A 408 27.64 -18.03 -7.21
N THR A 409 27.33 -17.17 -6.24
CA THR A 409 28.27 -16.43 -5.41
C THR A 409 27.92 -16.67 -3.94
N SER A 410 28.86 -17.20 -3.16
CA SER A 410 28.82 -17.24 -1.69
C SER A 410 29.77 -16.18 -1.14
N ALA A 411 29.32 -15.41 -0.15
CA ALA A 411 30.16 -14.50 0.63
C ALA A 411 29.80 -14.55 2.12
N VAL A 412 30.74 -14.24 3.00
CA VAL A 412 30.45 -13.87 4.41
C VAL A 412 30.13 -12.38 4.48
N GLU A 413 30.84 -11.57 3.70
CA GLU A 413 30.70 -10.12 3.64
C GLU A 413 30.61 -9.64 2.18
N PHE A 414 29.57 -8.89 1.86
CA PHE A 414 29.39 -8.27 0.55
C PHE A 414 29.24 -6.75 0.71
N MET A 415 29.97 -6.00 -0.11
CA MET A 415 29.98 -4.53 -0.08
C MET A 415 29.89 -3.94 -1.50
N ALA A 416 28.91 -3.06 -1.73
CA ALA A 416 28.89 -2.17 -2.90
C ALA A 416 29.05 -0.72 -2.43
N GLY A 417 30.10 -0.03 -2.88
CA GLY A 417 30.37 1.38 -2.53
C GLY A 417 30.76 1.58 -1.07
N THR A 418 31.85 0.93 -0.63
CA THR A 418 32.41 1.07 0.73
C THR A 418 33.62 2.01 0.77
N GLY A 419 33.71 2.85 1.81
CA GLY A 419 34.77 3.82 2.03
C GLY A 419 34.47 5.22 1.47
N ALA A 420 34.89 6.25 2.18
CA ALA A 420 34.59 7.65 1.86
C ALA A 420 35.06 8.06 0.45
N GLY A 421 34.13 8.55 -0.37
CA GLY A 421 34.38 8.97 -1.76
C GLY A 421 34.33 7.85 -2.81
N ASN A 422 34.34 6.58 -2.40
CA ASN A 422 34.21 5.46 -3.31
C ASN A 422 32.77 5.34 -3.85
N THR A 423 32.64 4.96 -5.12
CA THR A 423 31.34 4.74 -5.79
C THR A 423 31.35 3.38 -6.49
N GLY A 424 30.50 2.46 -6.02
CA GLY A 424 30.49 1.07 -6.50
C GLY A 424 29.09 0.53 -6.73
N ALA A 425 28.89 -0.13 -7.87
CA ALA A 425 27.61 -0.69 -8.29
C ALA A 425 27.68 -2.21 -8.48
N TYR A 426 26.58 -2.91 -8.16
CA TYR A 426 26.38 -4.32 -8.48
C TYR A 426 25.12 -4.54 -9.29
N VAL A 427 25.17 -5.40 -10.30
CA VAL A 427 24.03 -5.77 -11.15
C VAL A 427 23.89 -7.30 -11.18
N MET A 428 22.72 -7.80 -10.79
CA MET A 428 22.41 -9.23 -10.77
C MET A 428 21.27 -9.52 -11.74
N ASP A 429 21.60 -10.19 -12.85
CA ASP A 429 20.65 -10.59 -13.90
C ASP A 429 20.30 -12.10 -13.84
N GLY A 430 20.87 -12.85 -12.90
CA GLY A 430 20.62 -14.28 -12.74
C GLY A 430 21.53 -14.97 -11.72
N GLY A 431 21.27 -16.26 -11.46
CA GLY A 431 22.02 -17.07 -10.50
C GLY A 431 21.67 -16.79 -9.03
N THR A 432 22.59 -17.13 -8.11
CA THR A 432 22.42 -16.93 -6.66
C THR A 432 23.51 -16.05 -6.07
N LEU A 433 23.17 -15.22 -5.08
CA LEU A 433 24.10 -14.56 -4.15
C LEU A 433 23.69 -14.92 -2.72
N THR A 434 24.48 -15.74 -2.05
CA THR A 434 24.22 -16.17 -0.65
C THR A 434 25.17 -15.45 0.30
N ILE A 435 24.62 -14.81 1.32
CA ILE A 435 25.39 -14.24 2.44
C ILE A 435 25.29 -15.19 3.63
N ASN A 436 26.44 -15.75 4.00
CA ASN A 436 26.59 -16.78 5.01
C ASN A 436 27.05 -16.20 6.34
N ALA A 437 26.40 -16.61 7.43
CA ALA A 437 27.02 -16.53 8.75
C ALA A 437 28.26 -17.45 8.81
N SER A 438 29.21 -17.10 9.67
CA SER A 438 30.57 -17.66 9.71
C SER A 438 30.97 -18.04 11.13
N THR A 439 32.05 -18.80 11.29
CA THR A 439 32.81 -18.86 12.55
C THR A 439 34.13 -18.16 12.36
N ASN A 440 34.52 -17.30 13.30
CA ASN A 440 35.87 -16.76 13.38
C ASN A 440 36.90 -17.88 13.61
N SER A 441 38.16 -17.60 13.31
CA SER A 441 39.30 -18.49 13.61
C SER A 441 39.47 -18.82 15.12
N GLY A 442 38.83 -18.06 16.02
CA GLY A 442 38.67 -18.38 17.45
C GLY A 442 37.40 -19.15 17.83
N GLY A 443 36.64 -19.69 16.87
CA GLY A 443 35.42 -20.48 17.08
C GLY A 443 34.14 -19.69 17.42
N GLY A 444 34.23 -18.37 17.65
CA GLY A 444 33.07 -17.51 17.87
C GLY A 444 32.23 -17.29 16.61
N ALA A 445 30.91 -17.24 16.74
CA ALA A 445 30.01 -17.01 15.60
C ALA A 445 30.10 -15.56 15.05
N VAL A 446 30.00 -15.44 13.74
CA VAL A 446 30.14 -14.19 12.96
C VAL A 446 28.87 -13.97 12.15
N ALA A 447 28.28 -12.79 12.27
CA ALA A 447 27.15 -12.39 11.45
C ALA A 447 27.59 -12.12 10.00
N GLY A 448 26.89 -12.72 9.04
CA GLY A 448 27.06 -12.38 7.62
C GLY A 448 26.60 -10.95 7.34
N SER A 449 27.29 -10.23 6.46
CA SER A 449 27.10 -8.77 6.30
C SER A 449 26.94 -8.35 4.84
N PHE A 450 25.72 -7.97 4.44
CA PHE A 450 25.46 -7.32 3.16
C PHE A 450 25.41 -5.80 3.38
N ARG A 451 26.26 -5.02 2.70
CA ARG A 451 26.30 -3.55 2.81
C ARG A 451 26.25 -2.86 1.44
N VAL A 452 25.45 -1.81 1.34
CA VAL A 452 25.35 -0.96 0.13
C VAL A 452 25.49 0.49 0.56
N GLY A 453 26.52 1.19 0.12
CA GLY A 453 26.81 2.57 0.52
C GLY A 453 27.29 2.64 1.97
N ASP A 454 28.58 2.42 2.18
CA ASP A 454 29.15 2.03 3.47
C ASP A 454 30.36 2.91 3.84
N TYR A 455 30.50 3.28 5.12
CA TYR A 455 31.58 4.16 5.63
C TYR A 455 31.81 5.44 4.80
N GLY A 456 30.74 6.12 4.41
CA GLY A 456 30.79 7.35 3.59
C GLY A 456 30.91 7.12 2.08
N GLY A 457 30.88 5.88 1.61
CA GLY A 457 30.82 5.53 0.19
C GLY A 457 29.40 5.58 -0.39
N THR A 458 29.31 5.60 -1.72
CA THR A 458 28.04 5.58 -2.47
C THR A 458 27.87 4.23 -3.17
N GLY A 459 26.84 3.47 -2.78
CA GLY A 459 26.60 2.11 -3.26
C GLY A 459 25.28 1.96 -4.01
N THR A 460 25.29 1.14 -5.06
CA THR A 460 24.05 0.67 -5.71
C THR A 460 24.08 -0.85 -5.87
N PHE A 461 22.97 -1.52 -5.59
CA PHE A 461 22.73 -2.92 -5.93
C PHE A 461 21.44 -3.02 -6.75
N THR A 462 21.48 -3.68 -7.91
CA THR A 462 20.32 -3.81 -8.80
C THR A 462 20.09 -5.28 -9.13
N GLN A 463 18.96 -5.82 -8.67
CA GLN A 463 18.54 -7.19 -8.90
C GLN A 463 17.44 -7.22 -9.97
N ASN A 464 17.79 -7.65 -11.18
CA ASN A 464 16.88 -7.84 -12.29
C ASN A 464 16.29 -9.26 -12.31
N ALA A 465 17.06 -10.26 -11.86
CA ALA A 465 16.58 -11.62 -11.60
C ALA A 465 17.52 -12.36 -10.63
N GLY A 466 17.34 -13.67 -10.47
CA GLY A 466 18.11 -14.51 -9.55
C GLY A 466 17.68 -14.37 -8.09
N THR A 467 18.41 -15.03 -7.20
CA THR A 467 18.08 -15.09 -5.76
C THR A 467 19.21 -14.51 -4.91
N VAL A 468 18.88 -13.52 -4.08
CA VAL A 468 19.75 -13.02 -3.01
C VAL A 468 19.25 -13.59 -1.69
N ALA A 469 20.07 -14.36 -0.98
CA ALA A 469 19.69 -15.05 0.24
C ALA A 469 20.62 -14.67 1.40
N LEU A 470 20.10 -13.96 2.40
CA LEU A 470 20.77 -13.76 3.67
C LEU A 470 20.37 -14.89 4.62
N THR A 471 21.36 -15.68 5.05
CA THR A 471 21.14 -16.80 5.99
C THR A 471 20.82 -16.32 7.41
N ALA A 472 20.42 -17.25 8.28
CA ALA A 472 20.22 -16.97 9.70
C ALA A 472 21.46 -16.31 10.33
N ASN A 473 21.24 -15.26 11.13
CA ASN A 473 22.27 -14.38 11.69
C ASN A 473 23.05 -13.50 10.69
N SER A 474 22.65 -13.42 9.41
CA SER A 474 23.13 -12.36 8.50
C SER A 474 22.30 -11.07 8.61
N ALA A 475 22.84 -9.94 8.11
CA ALA A 475 22.16 -8.65 8.10
C ALA A 475 22.44 -7.80 6.85
N LEU A 476 21.39 -7.24 6.25
CA LEU A 476 21.42 -6.25 5.18
C LEU A 476 21.45 -4.83 5.74
N ASN A 477 22.34 -3.98 5.22
CA ASN A 477 22.48 -2.58 5.58
C ASN A 477 22.57 -1.72 4.32
N ILE A 478 21.50 -1.01 3.97
CA ILE A 478 21.45 -0.10 2.82
C ILE A 478 21.61 1.33 3.35
N GLY A 479 22.71 2.01 3.01
CA GLY A 479 23.15 3.24 3.66
C GLY A 479 23.64 2.94 5.08
N ASN A 480 24.97 2.85 5.25
CA ASN A 480 25.60 2.45 6.50
C ASN A 480 26.76 3.38 6.88
N GLN A 481 26.87 3.76 8.15
CA GLN A 481 27.98 4.53 8.74
C GLN A 481 28.31 5.82 7.96
N GLY A 482 27.28 6.60 7.60
CA GLY A 482 27.43 7.83 6.81
C GLY A 482 27.47 7.62 5.29
N GLY A 483 27.45 6.39 4.80
CA GLY A 483 27.33 6.10 3.37
C GLY A 483 25.91 6.29 2.81
N THR A 484 25.83 6.33 1.48
CA THR A 484 24.56 6.47 0.73
C THR A 484 24.31 5.23 -0.12
N GLY A 485 23.25 4.48 0.18
CA GLY A 485 22.96 3.18 -0.45
C GLY A 485 21.63 3.12 -1.18
N THR A 486 21.61 2.48 -2.35
CA THR A 486 20.38 2.17 -3.11
C THR A 486 20.30 0.69 -3.46
N TYR A 487 19.21 0.00 -3.11
CA TYR A 487 18.89 -1.36 -3.59
C TYR A 487 17.68 -1.30 -4.52
N ASN A 488 17.79 -1.82 -5.74
CA ASN A 488 16.71 -1.91 -6.73
C ASN A 488 16.30 -3.37 -6.94
N LEU A 489 15.17 -3.78 -6.39
CA LEU A 489 14.54 -5.08 -6.65
C LEU A 489 13.56 -4.93 -7.83
N ASN A 490 14.05 -5.26 -9.03
CA ASN A 490 13.28 -5.23 -10.27
C ASN A 490 12.71 -6.63 -10.62
N GLY A 491 13.36 -7.69 -10.15
CA GLY A 491 12.93 -9.07 -10.36
C GLY A 491 13.72 -10.07 -9.50
N GLY A 492 13.31 -11.34 -9.54
CA GLY A 492 13.89 -12.37 -8.67
C GLY A 492 13.41 -12.27 -7.22
N THR A 493 14.20 -12.81 -6.28
CA THR A 493 13.85 -12.87 -4.86
C THR A 493 15.00 -12.38 -3.97
N LEU A 494 14.68 -11.56 -2.97
CA LEU A 494 15.58 -11.21 -1.87
C LEU A 494 15.01 -11.78 -0.57
N THR A 495 15.73 -12.70 0.07
CA THR A 495 15.31 -13.34 1.34
C THR A 495 16.17 -12.83 2.50
N LEU A 496 15.52 -12.24 3.51
CA LEU A 496 16.11 -11.79 4.76
C LEU A 496 15.87 -12.85 5.84
N GLY A 497 16.70 -13.90 5.87
CA GLY A 497 16.55 -15.10 6.71
C GLY A 497 16.88 -14.96 8.20
N GLY A 498 16.98 -13.73 8.70
CA GLY A 498 17.20 -13.43 10.11
C GLY A 498 17.80 -12.05 10.34
N GLY A 499 18.15 -11.78 11.59
CA GLY A 499 18.87 -10.57 12.00
C GLY A 499 18.03 -9.28 11.95
N ASN A 500 18.71 -8.17 12.24
CA ASN A 500 18.18 -6.82 12.06
C ASN A 500 18.71 -6.26 10.73
N ASN A 501 17.83 -6.16 9.74
CA ASN A 501 18.09 -5.61 8.42
C ASN A 501 17.66 -4.14 8.42
N VAL A 502 18.49 -3.24 7.88
CA VAL A 502 18.39 -1.81 8.16
C VAL A 502 18.56 -0.97 6.90
N ILE A 503 17.72 0.06 6.75
CA ILE A 503 17.83 1.07 5.70
C ILE A 503 18.19 2.39 6.37
N GLY A 504 19.43 2.87 6.28
CA GLY A 504 19.91 4.10 6.93
C GLY A 504 20.50 3.87 8.32
N ARG A 505 21.48 2.98 8.47
CA ARG A 505 22.12 2.62 9.74
C ARG A 505 23.34 3.49 10.08
N SER A 506 23.34 4.09 11.26
CA SER A 506 24.49 4.86 11.80
C SER A 506 24.78 4.52 13.26
N THR A 507 26.02 4.10 13.54
CA THR A 507 26.49 3.91 14.92
C THR A 507 27.05 5.22 15.51
N VAL A 508 27.23 5.24 16.84
CA VAL A 508 27.94 6.32 17.54
C VAL A 508 29.30 6.58 16.87
N GLY A 509 29.66 7.86 16.71
CA GLY A 509 30.92 8.29 16.10
C GLY A 509 30.95 8.27 14.56
N ASN A 510 29.92 7.76 13.88
CA ASN A 510 29.84 7.75 12.42
C ASN A 510 28.76 8.75 11.92
N PRO A 511 28.89 9.36 10.73
CA PRO A 511 27.89 10.30 10.22
C PRO A 511 26.52 9.67 9.96
N ALA A 512 25.49 10.49 9.74
CA ALA A 512 24.16 10.02 9.34
C ALA A 512 24.19 9.47 7.90
N SER A 513 23.84 8.20 7.73
CA SER A 513 23.70 7.52 6.43
C SER A 513 22.33 7.78 5.79
N THR A 514 22.23 7.61 4.46
CA THR A 514 20.95 7.58 3.74
C THR A 514 20.78 6.26 2.99
N GLY A 515 19.67 5.56 3.19
CA GLY A 515 19.35 4.31 2.49
C GLY A 515 18.04 4.37 1.71
N VAL A 516 18.01 3.78 0.51
CA VAL A 516 16.82 3.64 -0.32
C VAL A 516 16.67 2.20 -0.82
N MET A 517 15.49 1.62 -0.67
CA MET A 517 15.12 0.33 -1.24
C MET A 517 13.94 0.50 -2.18
N ASN A 518 14.14 0.25 -3.46
CA ASN A 518 13.12 0.32 -4.50
C ASN A 518 12.63 -1.10 -4.82
N VAL A 519 11.32 -1.35 -4.75
CA VAL A 519 10.69 -2.62 -5.12
C VAL A 519 9.73 -2.36 -6.28
N SER A 520 10.24 -2.53 -7.51
CA SER A 520 9.47 -2.35 -8.75
C SER A 520 8.94 -3.68 -9.30
N GLY A 521 9.57 -4.79 -8.92
CA GLY A 521 9.15 -6.14 -9.21
C GLY A 521 9.73 -7.13 -8.20
N GLY A 522 9.78 -8.42 -8.56
CA GLY A 522 10.32 -9.48 -7.70
C GLY A 522 9.56 -9.67 -6.37
N ARG A 523 10.23 -10.34 -5.43
CA ARG A 523 9.69 -10.62 -4.08
C ARG A 523 10.74 -10.40 -2.99
N LEU A 524 10.40 -9.61 -1.98
CA LEU A 524 11.19 -9.38 -0.76
C LEU A 524 10.59 -10.20 0.38
N GLU A 525 11.32 -11.22 0.85
CA GLU A 525 10.90 -12.12 1.92
C GLU A 525 11.53 -11.69 3.26
N ILE A 526 10.70 -11.37 4.26
CA ILE A 526 11.13 -11.07 5.62
C ILE A 526 10.74 -12.26 6.50
N THR A 527 11.65 -13.21 6.67
CA THR A 527 11.36 -14.57 7.16
C THR A 527 12.12 -14.92 8.45
N THR A 528 11.77 -16.03 9.11
CA THR A 528 12.56 -16.63 10.20
C THR A 528 12.81 -15.68 11.38
N ASN A 529 11.77 -14.92 11.78
CA ASN A 529 11.82 -13.89 12.84
C ASN A 529 12.76 -12.71 12.54
N SER A 530 13.03 -12.45 11.25
CA SER A 530 13.78 -11.28 10.79
C SER A 530 13.03 -9.97 11.03
N ALA A 531 13.79 -8.91 11.29
CA ALA A 531 13.28 -7.54 11.28
C ALA A 531 13.85 -6.78 10.08
N LEU A 532 12.98 -6.10 9.31
CA LEU A 532 13.38 -4.99 8.43
C LEU A 532 13.02 -3.67 9.11
N ILE A 533 14.01 -2.81 9.27
CA ILE A 533 13.92 -1.54 9.99
C ILE A 533 14.28 -0.42 9.03
N ILE A 534 13.32 0.45 8.74
CA ILE A 534 13.55 1.65 7.94
C ILE A 534 14.02 2.75 8.89
N GLY A 535 15.09 3.47 8.53
CA GLY A 535 15.80 4.36 9.45
C GLY A 535 16.69 3.62 10.46
N ASN A 536 17.57 4.36 11.14
CA ASN A 536 18.63 3.80 11.98
C ASN A 536 18.13 2.88 13.12
N ASN A 537 18.68 1.67 13.28
CA ASN A 537 18.26 0.73 14.34
C ASN A 537 19.02 0.87 15.69
N ILE A 538 19.96 1.81 15.81
CA ILE A 538 20.82 1.97 16.99
C ILE A 538 20.62 3.32 17.67
N SER A 539 20.51 3.30 19.01
CA SER A 539 20.38 4.49 19.86
C SER A 539 21.68 5.29 19.96
N GLY A 540 21.59 6.63 19.94
CA GLY A 540 22.70 7.53 20.29
C GLY A 540 23.69 7.82 19.17
N GLY A 541 23.61 7.13 18.02
CA GLY A 541 24.26 7.58 16.79
C GLY A 541 23.47 8.70 16.10
N PRO A 542 24.07 9.45 15.17
CA PRO A 542 23.33 10.37 14.29
C PRO A 542 22.17 9.65 13.58
N ALA A 543 21.07 10.36 13.36
CA ALA A 543 19.83 9.80 12.83
C ALA A 543 19.92 9.52 11.32
N GLY A 544 20.48 8.37 10.94
CA GLY A 544 20.44 7.86 9.58
C GLY A 544 19.00 7.62 9.09
N SER A 545 18.75 7.95 7.82
CA SER A 545 17.43 7.97 7.20
C SER A 545 17.23 6.80 6.23
N GLY A 546 16.01 6.26 6.18
CA GLY A 546 15.65 5.17 5.29
C GLY A 546 14.38 5.41 4.49
N ALA A 547 14.32 4.88 3.28
CA ALA A 547 13.12 4.83 2.45
C ALA A 547 12.92 3.44 1.83
N LEU A 548 11.69 2.93 1.86
CA LEU A 548 11.20 1.82 1.06
C LEU A 548 10.18 2.36 0.06
N VAL A 549 10.41 2.17 -1.23
CA VAL A 549 9.53 2.66 -2.32
C VAL A 549 9.08 1.47 -3.13
N GLN A 550 7.82 1.07 -2.97
CA GLN A 550 7.24 -0.05 -3.69
C GLN A 550 6.30 0.45 -4.78
N THR A 551 6.67 0.21 -6.04
CA THR A 551 5.83 0.50 -7.23
C THR A 551 5.28 -0.77 -7.88
N GLY A 552 5.80 -1.95 -7.50
CA GLY A 552 5.33 -3.24 -7.96
C GLY A 552 5.80 -4.38 -7.05
N GLY A 553 5.91 -5.59 -7.59
CA GLY A 553 6.40 -6.76 -6.86
C GLY A 553 5.62 -7.10 -5.58
N THR A 554 6.25 -7.85 -4.69
CA THR A 554 5.69 -8.22 -3.38
C THR A 554 6.70 -8.01 -2.26
N VAL A 555 6.27 -7.39 -1.16
CA VAL A 555 6.96 -7.43 0.13
C VAL A 555 6.17 -8.38 1.03
N HIS A 556 6.80 -9.42 1.57
CA HIS A 556 6.16 -10.43 2.39
C HIS A 556 6.76 -10.46 3.80
N VAL A 557 5.90 -10.49 4.82
CA VAL A 557 6.28 -10.57 6.23
C VAL A 557 5.70 -11.84 6.84
N ASP A 558 6.57 -12.83 7.07
CA ASP A 558 6.21 -14.10 7.70
C ASP A 558 5.69 -13.92 9.14
N ALA A 559 5.00 -14.95 9.64
CA ALA A 559 4.68 -15.08 11.06
C ALA A 559 5.96 -15.04 11.92
N GLY A 560 5.98 -14.14 12.91
CA GLY A 560 7.13 -13.92 13.81
C GLY A 560 8.12 -12.85 13.32
N SER A 561 8.18 -12.57 12.01
CA SER A 561 8.97 -11.49 11.43
C SER A 561 8.32 -10.11 11.67
N SER A 562 9.01 -9.02 11.31
CA SER A 562 8.44 -7.66 11.41
C SER A 562 9.05 -6.64 10.43
N LEU A 563 8.18 -5.79 9.89
CA LEU A 563 8.52 -4.56 9.17
C LEU A 563 8.25 -3.34 10.06
N TYR A 564 9.28 -2.53 10.30
CA TYR A 564 9.24 -1.31 11.11
C TYR A 564 9.41 -0.07 10.23
N VAL A 565 8.39 0.81 10.18
CA VAL A 565 8.39 1.99 9.29
C VAL A 565 9.36 3.09 9.75
N SER A 566 9.79 3.10 11.03
CA SER A 566 10.96 3.86 11.49
C SER A 566 11.77 3.13 12.58
N GLY A 567 13.02 3.55 12.75
CA GLY A 567 13.91 3.19 13.84
C GLY A 567 14.09 4.34 14.84
N PHE A 568 15.32 4.56 15.30
CA PHE A 568 15.76 5.78 15.98
C PHE A 568 15.94 6.96 15.01
N GLY A 569 16.17 6.68 13.72
CA GLY A 569 16.15 7.67 12.64
C GLY A 569 14.81 7.70 11.89
N PRO A 570 14.58 8.73 11.06
CA PRO A 570 13.35 8.85 10.28
C PRO A 570 13.29 7.78 9.19
N GLY A 571 12.10 7.21 8.99
CA GLY A 571 11.85 6.20 7.96
C GLY A 571 10.57 6.46 7.18
N SER A 572 10.58 6.11 5.89
CA SER A 572 9.39 6.16 5.03
C SER A 572 9.16 4.86 4.27
N TYR A 573 7.90 4.50 4.09
CA TYR A 573 7.48 3.42 3.20
C TYR A 573 6.33 3.93 2.33
N SER A 574 6.54 4.02 1.02
CA SER A 574 5.52 4.38 0.04
C SER A 574 5.10 3.16 -0.77
N LEU A 575 3.87 2.69 -0.53
CA LEU A 575 3.20 1.57 -1.19
C LEU A 575 2.40 2.10 -2.40
N ASN A 576 3.13 2.51 -3.43
CA ASN A 576 2.61 3.14 -4.67
C ASN A 576 2.09 2.12 -5.70
N GLY A 577 2.26 0.83 -5.42
CA GLY A 577 1.83 -0.28 -6.28
C GLY A 577 2.25 -1.61 -5.67
N GLY A 578 2.00 -2.72 -6.37
CA GLY A 578 2.33 -4.06 -5.89
C GLY A 578 1.53 -4.49 -4.64
N THR A 579 2.12 -5.37 -3.84
CA THR A 579 1.47 -5.93 -2.65
C THR A 579 2.41 -5.98 -1.43
N LEU A 580 1.89 -5.57 -0.28
CA LEU A 580 2.44 -5.88 1.05
C LEU A 580 1.64 -7.04 1.64
N GLU A 581 2.21 -8.23 1.67
CA GLU A 581 1.62 -9.40 2.33
C GLU A 581 2.09 -9.45 3.79
N VAL A 582 1.15 -9.30 4.74
CA VAL A 582 1.48 -9.20 6.17
C VAL A 582 0.32 -9.66 7.06
N GLY A 583 0.63 -10.32 8.16
CA GLY A 583 -0.34 -10.72 9.19
C GLY A 583 0.20 -10.60 10.60
N GLY A 584 -0.61 -10.98 11.60
CA GLY A 584 -0.25 -10.88 13.01
C GLY A 584 0.17 -9.46 13.38
N ASN A 585 1.24 -9.31 14.17
CA ASN A 585 1.86 -8.02 14.47
C ASN A 585 3.00 -7.67 13.48
N GLY A 586 2.93 -8.12 12.22
CA GLY A 586 4.03 -8.00 11.26
C GLY A 586 4.32 -6.57 10.77
N LEU A 587 3.33 -5.67 10.79
CA LEU A 587 3.50 -4.27 10.41
C LEU A 587 3.50 -3.36 11.66
N LYS A 588 4.60 -2.64 11.89
CA LYS A 588 4.83 -1.83 13.10
C LYS A 588 5.33 -0.43 12.77
N ALA A 589 4.90 0.56 13.55
CA ALA A 589 5.27 1.96 13.34
C ALA A 589 6.76 2.23 13.63
N ARG A 590 7.26 1.73 14.76
CA ARG A 590 8.56 2.09 15.33
C ARG A 590 9.28 0.90 15.96
N TYR A 591 10.54 0.70 15.61
CA TYR A 591 11.42 -0.26 16.29
C TYR A 591 11.72 0.23 17.72
N ASN A 592 11.72 -0.68 18.70
CA ASN A 592 11.94 -0.39 20.13
C ASN A 592 11.12 0.79 20.73
N ASN A 593 9.94 1.09 20.16
CA ASN A 593 9.04 2.15 20.64
C ASN A 593 9.71 3.53 20.81
N THR A 594 10.50 3.93 19.80
CA THR A 594 11.16 5.24 19.72
C THR A 594 10.20 6.41 19.59
N THR A 595 10.71 7.64 19.61
CA THR A 595 9.96 8.89 19.40
C THR A 595 10.15 9.48 17.99
N SER A 596 10.74 8.72 17.06
CA SER A 596 11.00 9.15 15.68
C SER A 596 9.73 9.45 14.88
N SER A 597 9.87 10.29 13.86
CA SER A 597 8.87 10.40 12.79
C SER A 597 8.97 9.22 11.84
N TYR A 598 7.82 8.83 11.29
CA TYR A 598 7.70 7.87 10.21
C TYR A 598 6.65 8.35 9.22
N ALA A 599 6.70 7.85 7.98
CA ALA A 599 5.66 8.09 6.99
C ALA A 599 5.33 6.78 6.27
N PHE A 600 4.16 6.20 6.54
CA PHE A 600 3.61 5.13 5.72
C PHE A 600 2.61 5.74 4.73
N ASN A 601 2.88 5.64 3.44
CA ASN A 601 2.07 6.24 2.39
C ASN A 601 1.44 5.14 1.53
N LEU A 602 0.13 5.15 1.44
CA LEU A 602 -0.67 4.27 0.61
C LEU A 602 -0.95 5.02 -0.71
N GLY A 603 -0.34 4.57 -1.80
CA GLY A 603 -0.32 5.25 -3.09
C GLY A 603 -0.86 4.41 -4.25
N GLY A 604 -1.79 3.50 -3.98
CA GLY A 604 -2.40 2.61 -4.98
C GLY A 604 -1.99 1.14 -4.87
N GLY A 605 -1.04 0.79 -4.00
CA GLY A 605 -0.73 -0.61 -3.71
C GLY A 605 -1.75 -1.29 -2.78
N THR A 606 -1.59 -2.59 -2.59
CA THR A 606 -2.47 -3.43 -1.77
C THR A 606 -1.78 -3.92 -0.52
N ILE A 607 -2.35 -3.69 0.67
CA ILE A 607 -2.06 -4.50 1.86
C ILE A 607 -2.93 -5.76 1.76
N LYS A 608 -2.32 -6.94 1.89
CA LYS A 608 -3.01 -8.24 1.84
C LYS A 608 -2.72 -9.01 3.13
N VAL A 609 -3.76 -9.35 3.88
CA VAL A 609 -3.62 -10.13 5.12
C VAL A 609 -3.27 -11.57 4.79
N THR A 610 -2.20 -12.10 5.39
CA THR A 610 -1.71 -13.47 5.16
C THR A 610 -1.23 -14.13 6.46
N GLY A 611 -1.29 -15.47 6.54
CA GLY A 611 -0.83 -16.26 7.68
C GLY A 611 -1.74 -16.21 8.92
N SER A 612 -2.02 -15.01 9.45
CA SER A 612 -2.87 -14.79 10.63
C SER A 612 -3.43 -13.36 10.66
N ASP A 613 -4.53 -13.16 11.39
CA ASP A 613 -5.20 -11.85 11.53
C ASP A 613 -4.21 -10.70 11.83
N LEU A 614 -4.25 -9.65 11.01
CA LEU A 614 -3.38 -8.48 11.13
C LEU A 614 -3.80 -7.61 12.31
N THR A 615 -2.83 -7.09 13.06
CA THR A 615 -3.01 -6.01 14.05
C THR A 615 -1.93 -4.96 13.82
N SER A 616 -2.35 -3.73 13.52
CA SER A 616 -1.48 -2.61 13.16
C SER A 616 -1.91 -1.33 13.88
N ALA A 617 -0.94 -0.64 14.47
CA ALA A 617 -1.07 0.70 15.03
C ALA A 617 -0.33 1.76 14.20
N VAL A 618 -0.12 1.49 12.91
CA VAL A 618 0.57 2.40 11.98
C VAL A 618 -0.39 3.47 11.49
N ASP A 619 0.02 4.73 11.60
CA ASP A 619 -0.62 5.88 10.97
C ASP A 619 -0.24 5.91 9.49
N ALA A 620 -1.21 5.99 8.57
CA ALA A 620 -0.95 5.99 7.14
C ALA A 620 -1.59 7.16 6.41
N ASN A 621 -0.85 7.73 5.46
CA ASN A 621 -1.35 8.75 4.54
C ASN A 621 -1.90 8.08 3.28
N LEU A 622 -3.07 8.47 2.82
CA LEU A 622 -3.57 8.09 1.49
C LEU A 622 -3.13 9.14 0.47
N THR A 623 -2.61 8.69 -0.67
CA THR A 623 -2.08 9.58 -1.72
C THR A 623 -3.22 10.01 -2.65
N ALA A 624 -3.35 11.32 -2.85
CA ALA A 624 -4.30 11.89 -3.80
C ALA A 624 -4.12 11.33 -5.22
N GLY A 625 -5.23 11.08 -5.92
CA GLY A 625 -5.28 10.48 -7.25
C GLY A 625 -5.07 8.96 -7.28
N THR A 626 -5.14 8.28 -6.13
CA THR A 626 -4.89 6.83 -6.03
C THR A 626 -5.97 6.11 -5.24
N SER A 627 -6.21 4.83 -5.56
CA SER A 627 -7.09 3.94 -4.80
C SER A 627 -6.28 2.79 -4.22
N SER A 628 -5.98 2.88 -2.94
CA SER A 628 -5.21 1.88 -2.19
C SER A 628 -6.14 0.81 -1.62
N LYS A 629 -5.65 -0.41 -1.41
CA LYS A 629 -6.49 -1.53 -0.99
C LYS A 629 -6.03 -2.17 0.33
N ILE A 630 -6.99 -2.57 1.15
CA ILE A 630 -6.79 -3.54 2.23
C ILE A 630 -7.61 -4.77 1.85
N ASP A 631 -6.94 -5.79 1.31
CA ASP A 631 -7.50 -7.12 1.14
C ASP A 631 -7.32 -7.94 2.41
N THR A 632 -8.43 -8.42 2.94
CA THR A 632 -8.41 -9.35 4.09
C THR A 632 -8.12 -10.79 3.70
N SER A 633 -8.25 -11.19 2.43
CA SER A 633 -7.98 -12.56 1.95
C SER A 633 -8.67 -13.69 2.76
N GLY A 634 -9.73 -13.37 3.53
CA GLY A 634 -10.47 -14.30 4.41
C GLY A 634 -10.10 -14.24 5.90
N LEU A 635 -9.02 -13.55 6.28
CA LEU A 635 -8.58 -13.29 7.65
C LEU A 635 -9.14 -11.94 8.16
N ASN A 636 -8.92 -11.57 9.42
CA ASN A 636 -9.28 -10.23 9.92
C ASN A 636 -8.08 -9.26 9.95
N ALA A 637 -8.38 -7.97 10.02
CA ALA A 637 -7.40 -6.91 10.27
C ALA A 637 -7.94 -5.94 11.32
N THR A 638 -7.13 -5.61 12.32
CA THR A 638 -7.40 -4.55 13.30
C THR A 638 -6.44 -3.40 13.04
N TRP A 639 -6.98 -2.21 12.78
CA TRP A 639 -6.22 -0.99 12.50
C TRP A 639 -6.54 0.09 13.54
N SER A 640 -5.54 0.48 14.33
CA SER A 640 -5.68 1.45 15.42
C SER A 640 -4.93 2.77 15.21
N GLY A 641 -4.08 2.88 14.18
CA GLY A 641 -3.48 4.15 13.75
C GLY A 641 -4.42 4.95 12.85
N SER A 642 -4.08 6.19 12.55
CA SER A 642 -4.89 7.02 11.62
C SER A 642 -4.81 6.53 10.17
N LEU A 643 -5.79 6.89 9.36
CA LEU A 643 -5.76 6.76 7.90
C LEU A 643 -6.26 8.06 7.30
N THR A 644 -5.38 8.85 6.67
CA THR A 644 -5.68 10.23 6.27
C THR A 644 -5.28 10.54 4.83
N GLY A 645 -6.26 10.78 3.97
CA GLY A 645 -6.08 11.39 2.65
C GLY A 645 -5.87 12.91 2.73
N SER A 646 -5.28 13.49 1.68
CA SER A 646 -4.99 14.92 1.59
C SER A 646 -5.88 15.62 0.56
N GLY A 647 -6.86 16.40 1.05
CA GLY A 647 -7.75 17.24 0.24
C GLY A 647 -8.98 16.49 -0.28
N LEU A 648 -10.17 16.87 0.20
CA LEU A 648 -11.44 16.21 -0.12
C LEU A 648 -11.81 16.38 -1.61
N HIS A 649 -11.45 15.42 -2.46
CA HIS A 649 -11.73 15.40 -3.89
C HIS A 649 -12.23 14.01 -4.34
N GLN A 650 -13.21 13.91 -5.25
CA GLN A 650 -13.63 12.59 -5.78
C GLN A 650 -12.50 11.92 -6.57
N VAL A 651 -12.39 10.58 -6.55
CA VAL A 651 -11.25 9.83 -7.14
C VAL A 651 -10.96 10.21 -8.60
N ASP A 652 -12.00 10.25 -9.45
CA ASP A 652 -11.91 10.64 -10.87
C ASP A 652 -11.40 12.08 -11.10
N PHE A 653 -11.36 12.89 -10.04
CA PHE A 653 -10.88 14.27 -10.02
C PHE A 653 -9.71 14.48 -9.03
N GLY A 654 -8.95 13.41 -8.73
CA GLY A 654 -7.73 13.48 -7.93
C GLY A 654 -7.85 13.00 -6.48
N GLY A 655 -8.90 12.24 -6.15
CA GLY A 655 -9.18 11.80 -4.77
C GLY A 655 -8.28 10.73 -4.16
N SER A 656 -8.23 10.71 -2.84
CA SER A 656 -7.57 9.76 -1.95
C SER A 656 -8.53 8.62 -1.56
N SER A 657 -8.42 7.46 -2.20
CA SER A 657 -9.36 6.35 -2.03
C SER A 657 -8.78 5.15 -1.26
N LEU A 658 -9.62 4.52 -0.44
CA LEU A 658 -9.35 3.26 0.25
C LEU A 658 -10.48 2.23 -0.02
N GLU A 659 -10.12 1.07 -0.58
CA GLU A 659 -11.03 -0.06 -0.80
C GLU A 659 -10.75 -1.22 0.18
N LYS A 660 -11.80 -1.71 0.84
CA LYS A 660 -11.80 -2.94 1.64
C LYS A 660 -12.30 -4.12 0.81
N THR A 661 -11.41 -5.09 0.60
CA THR A 661 -11.65 -6.35 -0.13
C THR A 661 -11.46 -7.59 0.77
N GLY A 662 -11.76 -8.78 0.24
CA GLY A 662 -11.67 -10.06 0.96
C GLY A 662 -12.81 -10.29 1.96
N ALA A 663 -13.07 -11.55 2.31
CA ALA A 663 -14.29 -11.94 3.04
C ALA A 663 -14.30 -11.56 4.54
N GLY A 664 -13.14 -11.30 5.15
CA GLY A 664 -13.02 -11.07 6.60
C GLY A 664 -13.28 -9.62 7.04
N THR A 665 -13.01 -9.33 8.32
CA THR A 665 -13.33 -8.04 8.95
C THR A 665 -12.13 -7.10 9.00
N LEU A 666 -12.29 -5.85 8.56
CA LEU A 666 -11.38 -4.74 8.87
C LEU A 666 -11.96 -3.89 10.01
N ALA A 667 -11.39 -3.96 11.20
CA ALA A 667 -11.86 -3.28 12.41
C ALA A 667 -11.02 -2.02 12.71
N PHE A 668 -11.69 -0.88 12.92
CA PHE A 668 -11.14 0.40 13.33
C PHE A 668 -11.48 0.68 14.80
N THR A 669 -10.46 0.93 15.63
CA THR A 669 -10.59 0.85 17.10
C THR A 669 -10.44 2.17 17.87
N GLY A 670 -10.18 3.30 17.21
CA GLY A 670 -10.23 4.61 17.89
C GLY A 670 -9.67 5.82 17.15
N ALA A 671 -8.74 5.65 16.21
CA ALA A 671 -8.14 6.78 15.51
C ALA A 671 -9.11 7.49 14.54
N ALA A 672 -8.84 8.78 14.35
CA ALA A 672 -9.49 9.60 13.32
C ALA A 672 -9.06 9.13 11.91
N ARG A 673 -10.03 9.12 11.00
CA ARG A 673 -9.87 8.67 9.61
C ARG A 673 -10.49 9.68 8.67
N THR A 674 -9.74 10.06 7.63
CA THR A 674 -10.20 10.97 6.58
C THR A 674 -9.97 10.28 5.24
N PHE A 675 -11.05 10.03 4.52
CA PHE A 675 -11.05 9.48 3.19
C PHE A 675 -11.68 10.49 2.23
N ASP A 676 -11.43 10.32 0.94
CA ASP A 676 -12.30 10.95 -0.04
C ASP A 676 -13.37 9.94 -0.44
N THR A 677 -12.93 8.78 -0.95
CA THR A 677 -13.81 7.64 -1.23
C THR A 677 -13.38 6.42 -0.40
N PHE A 678 -14.25 5.98 0.51
CA PHE A 678 -14.12 4.71 1.22
C PHE A 678 -15.17 3.70 0.73
N SER A 679 -14.71 2.53 0.26
CA SER A 679 -15.56 1.48 -0.26
C SER A 679 -15.32 0.14 0.43
N VAL A 680 -16.40 -0.58 0.72
CA VAL A 680 -16.37 -1.99 1.13
C VAL A 680 -16.96 -2.82 0.00
N THR A 681 -16.10 -3.47 -0.78
CA THR A 681 -16.51 -4.34 -1.89
C THR A 681 -16.53 -5.82 -1.49
N GLY A 682 -15.76 -6.20 -0.46
CA GLY A 682 -15.77 -7.54 0.10
C GLY A 682 -15.77 -7.56 1.63
N GLY A 683 -16.53 -8.49 2.20
CA GLY A 683 -16.54 -8.79 3.64
C GLY A 683 -17.09 -7.66 4.48
N THR A 684 -16.52 -7.46 5.67
CA THR A 684 -16.99 -6.43 6.62
C THR A 684 -15.91 -5.38 6.90
N ALA A 685 -16.28 -4.11 7.03
CA ALA A 685 -15.53 -3.14 7.82
C ALA A 685 -16.32 -2.76 9.07
N ARG A 686 -15.63 -2.55 10.19
CA ARG A 686 -16.23 -2.33 11.51
C ARG A 686 -15.59 -1.13 12.20
N GLN A 687 -16.39 -0.25 12.78
CA GLN A 687 -15.95 0.89 13.58
C GLN A 687 -16.47 0.75 15.01
N ALA A 688 -15.56 0.61 15.97
CA ALA A 688 -15.89 0.64 17.39
C ALA A 688 -15.87 2.07 17.96
N ALA A 689 -14.91 2.89 17.51
CA ALA A 689 -14.69 4.25 18.00
C ALA A 689 -13.94 5.12 16.98
N GLY A 690 -13.72 6.39 17.33
CA GLY A 690 -13.06 7.38 16.48
C GLY A 690 -13.99 8.05 15.48
N ALA A 691 -13.50 9.11 14.84
CA ALA A 691 -14.22 9.81 13.78
C ALA A 691 -13.81 9.28 12.40
N THR A 692 -14.78 9.15 11.49
CA THR A 692 -14.55 9.00 10.06
C THR A 692 -15.14 10.19 9.32
N THR A 693 -14.38 10.79 8.41
CA THR A 693 -14.88 11.74 7.41
C THR A 693 -14.67 11.15 6.02
N ALA A 694 -15.68 11.26 5.15
CA ALA A 694 -15.60 10.89 3.74
C ALA A 694 -16.35 11.90 2.86
N VAL A 695 -16.01 11.98 1.58
CA VAL A 695 -16.88 12.59 0.54
C VAL A 695 -17.85 11.54 0.02
N GLU A 696 -17.34 10.34 -0.22
CA GLU A 696 -18.06 9.20 -0.78
C GLU A 696 -17.86 7.97 0.10
N PHE A 697 -18.95 7.36 0.52
CA PHE A 697 -18.95 6.13 1.32
C PHE A 697 -19.83 5.08 0.64
N MET A 698 -19.30 3.87 0.48
CA MET A 698 -20.01 2.76 -0.17
C MET A 698 -19.89 1.45 0.62
N ALA A 699 -21.00 0.94 1.15
CA ALA A 699 -21.09 -0.43 1.64
C ALA A 699 -21.72 -1.33 0.56
N GLY A 700 -20.92 -2.18 -0.07
CA GLY A 700 -21.30 -2.96 -1.24
C GLY A 700 -21.43 -2.09 -2.50
N THR A 701 -20.44 -2.14 -3.40
CA THR A 701 -20.50 -1.46 -4.72
C THR A 701 -19.87 -2.32 -5.82
N GLY A 702 -20.44 -2.27 -7.03
CA GLY A 702 -20.03 -3.06 -8.20
C GLY A 702 -20.78 -4.40 -8.32
N ALA A 703 -21.13 -4.78 -9.55
CA ALA A 703 -22.03 -5.91 -9.80
C ALA A 703 -21.51 -7.23 -9.21
N GLY A 704 -22.33 -7.89 -8.38
CA GLY A 704 -21.99 -9.16 -7.72
C GLY A 704 -21.17 -9.05 -6.44
N ASN A 705 -20.63 -7.87 -6.11
CA ASN A 705 -19.91 -7.64 -4.85
C ASN A 705 -20.87 -7.67 -3.64
N THR A 706 -20.33 -8.05 -2.48
CA THR A 706 -21.08 -8.09 -1.21
C THR A 706 -20.24 -7.47 -0.10
N GLY A 707 -20.68 -6.33 0.43
CA GLY A 707 -19.93 -5.55 1.42
C GLY A 707 -20.80 -5.07 2.58
N ALA A 708 -20.26 -5.17 3.79
CA ALA A 708 -20.93 -4.78 5.04
C ALA A 708 -20.15 -3.72 5.81
N TYR A 709 -20.85 -2.77 6.42
CA TYR A 709 -20.28 -1.88 7.44
C TYR A 709 -21.02 -2.04 8.77
N VAL A 710 -20.27 -2.09 9.87
CA VAL A 710 -20.83 -2.15 11.24
C VAL A 710 -20.26 -0.99 12.05
N MET A 711 -21.12 -0.16 12.61
CA MET A 711 -20.76 1.00 13.42
C MET A 711 -21.32 0.84 14.83
N ASP A 712 -20.45 0.51 15.78
CA ASP A 712 -20.82 0.38 17.20
C ASP A 712 -20.65 1.70 17.97
N GLY A 713 -19.86 2.64 17.44
CA GLY A 713 -19.57 3.91 18.10
C GLY A 713 -18.76 4.89 17.25
N GLY A 714 -18.38 6.01 17.86
CA GLY A 714 -17.69 7.11 17.18
C GLY A 714 -18.60 7.91 16.24
N SER A 715 -18.04 8.46 15.16
CA SER A 715 -18.81 9.19 14.14
C SER A 715 -18.45 8.78 12.71
N LEU A 716 -19.38 9.01 11.78
CA LEU A 716 -19.18 8.96 10.33
C LEU A 716 -19.85 10.18 9.69
N THR A 717 -19.06 11.12 9.20
CA THR A 717 -19.58 12.33 8.53
C THR A 717 -19.29 12.26 7.04
N ILE A 718 -20.34 12.47 6.23
CA ILE A 718 -20.29 12.49 4.77
C ILE A 718 -20.42 13.95 4.34
N ASN A 719 -19.27 14.56 4.04
CA ASN A 719 -19.13 15.97 3.70
C ASN A 719 -19.22 16.20 2.18
N PRO A 720 -19.55 17.42 1.73
CA PRO A 720 -19.25 17.85 0.37
C PRO A 720 -17.75 18.03 0.16
N SER A 721 -17.40 18.26 -1.09
CA SER A 721 -16.05 18.44 -1.64
C SER A 721 -16.05 19.61 -2.62
N THR A 722 -14.91 20.23 -2.90
CA THR A 722 -14.72 20.94 -4.17
C THR A 722 -13.99 20.03 -5.15
N ARG A 723 -14.25 20.12 -6.45
CA ARG A 723 -13.39 19.45 -7.45
C ARG A 723 -11.99 20.05 -7.40
N ALA A 724 -10.99 19.35 -7.93
CA ALA A 724 -9.61 19.86 -8.00
C ALA A 724 -9.46 21.15 -8.85
N ASP A 725 -10.47 21.53 -9.65
CA ASP A 725 -10.56 22.86 -10.29
C ASP A 725 -10.90 24.01 -9.30
N ASN A 726 -11.36 23.67 -8.10
CA ASN A 726 -11.84 24.56 -7.03
C ASN A 726 -12.94 25.56 -7.45
N THR A 727 -13.70 25.26 -8.50
CA THR A 727 -14.82 26.08 -9.01
C THR A 727 -16.19 25.47 -8.75
N THR A 728 -16.28 24.16 -8.54
CA THR A 728 -17.56 23.44 -8.40
C THR A 728 -17.59 22.55 -7.16
N ALA A 729 -18.67 22.67 -6.39
CA ALA A 729 -18.94 21.82 -5.24
C ALA A 729 -19.52 20.46 -5.69
N VAL A 730 -19.04 19.39 -5.07
CA VAL A 730 -19.52 18.02 -5.20
C VAL A 730 -20.23 17.67 -3.89
N ALA A 731 -21.52 17.35 -3.96
CA ALA A 731 -22.27 16.91 -2.79
C ALA A 731 -21.80 15.53 -2.31
N GLY A 732 -21.75 15.32 -1.00
CA GLY A 732 -21.35 14.04 -0.40
C GLY A 732 -22.28 12.88 -0.80
N SER A 733 -21.76 11.67 -0.94
CA SER A 733 -22.51 10.51 -1.44
C SER A 733 -22.35 9.30 -0.54
N PHE A 734 -23.43 8.94 0.17
CA PHE A 734 -23.48 7.74 0.99
C PHE A 734 -24.33 6.68 0.27
N ARG A 735 -23.78 5.51 0.01
CA ARG A 735 -24.48 4.40 -0.66
C ARG A 735 -24.36 3.10 0.12
N VAL A 736 -25.43 2.33 0.06
CA VAL A 736 -25.50 0.97 0.58
C VAL A 736 -26.14 0.11 -0.51
N GLY A 737 -25.38 -0.81 -1.11
CA GLY A 737 -25.85 -1.65 -2.23
C GLY A 737 -25.90 -0.90 -3.54
N ASP A 738 -24.75 -0.69 -4.16
CA ASP A 738 -24.53 0.19 -5.32
C ASP A 738 -24.14 -0.57 -6.60
N PHE A 739 -24.60 -0.11 -7.76
CA PHE A 739 -24.31 -0.67 -9.10
C PHE A 739 -24.42 -2.21 -9.22
N GLY A 740 -25.46 -2.81 -8.65
CA GLY A 740 -25.67 -4.27 -8.69
C GLY A 740 -24.93 -5.07 -7.61
N ALA A 741 -24.34 -4.41 -6.62
CA ALA A 741 -23.86 -5.05 -5.39
C ALA A 741 -24.99 -5.35 -4.40
N THR A 742 -24.71 -6.25 -3.45
CA THR A 742 -25.44 -6.33 -2.18
C THR A 742 -24.67 -5.56 -1.11
N GLY A 743 -25.36 -4.68 -0.38
CA GLY A 743 -24.75 -3.83 0.63
C GLY A 743 -25.53 -3.82 1.94
N THR A 744 -24.82 -3.83 3.06
CA THR A 744 -25.42 -3.67 4.39
C THR A 744 -24.68 -2.63 5.22
N PHE A 745 -25.42 -1.80 5.95
CA PHE A 745 -24.88 -0.89 6.97
C PHE A 745 -25.63 -1.12 8.28
N THR A 746 -24.91 -1.32 9.38
CA THR A 746 -25.50 -1.59 10.70
C THR A 746 -24.98 -0.60 11.72
N GLN A 747 -25.86 0.26 12.24
CA GLN A 747 -25.56 1.21 13.30
C GLN A 747 -26.08 0.69 14.65
N ASN A 748 -25.15 0.24 15.49
CA ASN A 748 -25.38 -0.16 16.88
C ASN A 748 -25.08 0.97 17.87
N GLY A 749 -24.56 2.11 17.40
CA GLY A 749 -24.26 3.29 18.21
C GLY A 749 -23.56 4.40 17.40
N GLY A 750 -23.11 5.43 18.10
CA GLY A 750 -22.43 6.59 17.50
C GLY A 750 -23.35 7.46 16.64
N THR A 751 -22.75 8.38 15.87
CA THR A 751 -23.46 9.35 15.04
C THR A 751 -23.02 9.29 13.58
N VAL A 752 -23.97 9.02 12.68
CA VAL A 752 -23.80 9.16 11.23
C VAL A 752 -24.45 10.47 10.79
N SER A 753 -23.76 11.26 9.97
CA SER A 753 -24.29 12.54 9.44
C SER A 753 -23.98 12.69 7.96
N VAL A 754 -25.00 12.92 7.15
CA VAL A 754 -24.89 13.37 5.76
C VAL A 754 -25.29 14.84 5.73
N VAL A 755 -24.40 15.73 5.27
CA VAL A 755 -24.54 17.18 5.45
C VAL A 755 -24.47 17.96 4.13
N GLU A 756 -24.89 19.22 4.17
CA GLU A 756 -24.71 20.21 3.10
C GLU A 756 -25.20 19.73 1.71
N ASN A 757 -26.38 19.09 1.69
CA ASN A 757 -27.02 18.50 0.51
C ASN A 757 -26.37 17.22 -0.04
N GLY A 758 -25.55 16.53 0.76
CA GLY A 758 -25.19 15.14 0.49
C GLY A 758 -26.41 14.21 0.42
N ALA A 759 -26.24 13.03 -0.15
CA ALA A 759 -27.34 12.08 -0.42
C ALA A 759 -27.04 10.65 0.06
N LEU A 760 -27.89 10.13 0.95
CA LEU A 760 -28.00 8.71 1.29
C LEU A 760 -28.86 7.96 0.27
N ASN A 761 -28.29 6.92 -0.34
CA ASN A 761 -28.95 6.06 -1.30
C ASN A 761 -28.84 4.59 -0.86
N ILE A 762 -29.95 3.99 -0.44
CA ILE A 762 -30.01 2.58 -0.02
C ILE A 762 -30.62 1.80 -1.19
N GLY A 763 -29.86 0.91 -1.81
CA GLY A 763 -30.21 0.27 -3.09
C GLY A 763 -30.12 1.29 -4.23
N ASN A 764 -29.00 1.29 -4.96
CA ASN A 764 -28.71 2.26 -6.00
C ASN A 764 -28.30 1.58 -7.32
N GLN A 765 -28.85 2.04 -8.44
CA GLN A 765 -28.49 1.64 -9.82
C GLN A 765 -28.49 0.12 -10.06
N GLY A 766 -29.53 -0.56 -9.59
CA GLY A 766 -29.68 -2.03 -9.64
C GLY A 766 -29.10 -2.79 -8.45
N GLY A 767 -28.48 -2.13 -7.48
CA GLY A 767 -28.01 -2.76 -6.24
C GLY A 767 -29.11 -3.00 -5.20
N THR A 768 -28.83 -3.88 -4.25
CA THR A 768 -29.71 -4.20 -3.11
C THR A 768 -29.07 -3.71 -1.82
N GLY A 769 -29.71 -2.77 -1.13
CA GLY A 769 -29.18 -2.12 0.07
C GLY A 769 -30.04 -2.35 1.30
N THR A 770 -29.40 -2.48 2.46
CA THR A 770 -30.09 -2.56 3.76
C THR A 770 -29.36 -1.75 4.84
N TYR A 771 -30.08 -0.86 5.51
CA TYR A 771 -29.59 -0.05 6.63
C TYR A 771 -30.30 -0.44 7.92
N GLN A 772 -29.57 -0.85 8.95
CA GLN A 772 -30.08 -1.09 10.30
C GLN A 772 -29.71 0.11 11.20
N LEU A 773 -30.71 0.83 11.71
CA LEU A 773 -30.56 1.76 12.82
C LEU A 773 -31.06 1.05 14.09
N ASN A 774 -30.14 0.40 14.79
CA ASN A 774 -30.42 -0.30 16.05
C ASN A 774 -30.29 0.66 17.24
N ASN A 775 -29.31 1.56 17.21
CA ASN A 775 -29.12 2.63 18.20
C ASN A 775 -28.20 3.74 17.64
N GLY A 776 -28.07 4.85 18.35
CA GLY A 776 -27.31 6.02 17.92
C GLY A 776 -28.15 7.02 17.13
N THR A 777 -27.50 7.87 16.35
CA THR A 777 -28.17 8.93 15.56
C THR A 777 -27.76 8.86 14.09
N LEU A 778 -28.72 8.97 13.18
CA LEU A 778 -28.52 9.22 11.74
C LEU A 778 -29.11 10.58 11.39
N ASN A 779 -28.29 11.54 10.97
CA ASN A 779 -28.72 12.87 10.53
C ASN A 779 -28.62 12.99 9.01
N LEU A 780 -29.68 13.47 8.37
CA LEU A 780 -29.73 13.79 6.95
C LEU A 780 -30.11 15.27 6.79
N SER A 781 -29.12 16.10 6.44
CA SER A 781 -29.23 17.57 6.37
C SER A 781 -29.17 18.05 4.92
N GLY A 782 -30.29 18.63 4.46
CA GLY A 782 -30.52 18.97 3.06
C GLY A 782 -30.57 17.74 2.12
N GLY A 783 -30.48 18.00 0.82
CA GLY A 783 -30.33 16.96 -0.20
C GLY A 783 -31.55 16.06 -0.43
N ILE A 784 -31.35 15.03 -1.26
CA ILE A 784 -32.38 14.05 -1.64
C ILE A 784 -31.86 12.65 -1.32
N ASN A 785 -32.51 11.98 -0.37
CA ASN A 785 -32.18 10.65 0.11
C ASN A 785 -33.23 9.65 -0.43
N VAL A 786 -32.79 8.48 -0.88
CA VAL A 786 -33.62 7.58 -1.69
C VAL A 786 -33.41 6.12 -1.31
N LEU A 787 -34.51 5.36 -1.19
CA LEU A 787 -34.51 3.91 -1.04
C LEU A 787 -34.96 3.28 -2.38
N GLY A 788 -34.13 2.48 -3.02
CA GLY A 788 -34.45 1.91 -4.34
C GLY A 788 -34.30 2.93 -5.47
N ARG A 789 -33.15 3.62 -5.53
CA ARG A 789 -32.83 4.57 -6.60
C ARG A 789 -32.35 3.84 -7.86
N SER A 790 -32.95 4.14 -9.01
CA SER A 790 -32.50 3.69 -10.33
C SER A 790 -32.78 4.77 -11.37
N THR A 791 -31.75 5.23 -12.09
CA THR A 791 -31.92 6.16 -13.20
C THR A 791 -32.24 5.42 -14.50
N VAL A 792 -32.73 6.14 -15.51
CA VAL A 792 -32.91 5.62 -16.88
C VAL A 792 -31.69 4.79 -17.33
N GLY A 793 -31.94 3.60 -17.88
CA GLY A 793 -30.91 2.68 -18.38
C GLY A 793 -30.20 1.84 -17.32
N LYS A 794 -30.62 1.87 -16.05
CA LYS A 794 -30.13 0.97 -14.98
C LYS A 794 -31.24 -0.01 -14.54
N PRO A 795 -30.88 -1.20 -14.00
CA PRO A 795 -31.87 -2.14 -13.46
C PRO A 795 -32.60 -1.55 -12.24
N ALA A 796 -33.77 -2.10 -11.91
CA ALA A 796 -34.45 -1.78 -10.66
C ALA A 796 -33.58 -2.19 -9.45
N SER A 797 -33.45 -1.30 -8.48
CA SER A 797 -32.79 -1.53 -7.19
C SER A 797 -33.80 -1.78 -6.07
N THR A 798 -33.32 -2.21 -4.91
CA THR A 798 -34.17 -2.40 -3.71
C THR A 798 -33.48 -1.83 -2.49
N GLY A 799 -34.15 -0.93 -1.78
CA GLY A 799 -33.64 -0.27 -0.59
C GLY A 799 -34.48 -0.53 0.65
N THR A 800 -33.86 -1.02 1.72
CA THR A 800 -34.53 -1.26 3.00
C THR A 800 -33.88 -0.47 4.14
N LEU A 801 -34.70 0.26 4.91
CA LEU A 801 -34.29 0.96 6.13
C LEU A 801 -35.05 0.39 7.33
N ASN A 802 -34.33 -0.22 8.27
CA ASN A 802 -34.90 -0.78 9.50
C ASN A 802 -34.54 0.14 10.68
N ILE A 803 -35.54 0.73 11.32
CA ILE A 803 -35.41 1.57 12.52
C ILE A 803 -35.92 0.75 13.71
N ALA A 804 -35.00 0.08 14.40
CA ALA A 804 -35.28 -0.72 15.60
C ALA A 804 -35.03 0.07 16.89
N GLY A 805 -34.21 1.12 16.83
CA GLY A 805 -33.93 2.02 17.93
C GLY A 805 -33.27 3.30 17.44
N GLY A 806 -32.59 4.02 18.33
CA GLY A 806 -31.88 5.27 17.98
C GLY A 806 -32.80 6.39 17.49
N VAL A 807 -32.21 7.35 16.77
CA VAL A 807 -32.89 8.53 16.21
C VAL A 807 -32.46 8.76 14.76
N LEU A 808 -33.42 8.88 13.85
CA LEU A 808 -33.24 9.41 12.50
C LEU A 808 -33.76 10.85 12.45
N ASN A 809 -32.95 11.80 11.97
CA ASN A 809 -33.31 13.21 11.81
C ASN A 809 -33.28 13.61 10.32
N LEU A 810 -34.32 14.31 9.86
CA LEU A 810 -34.42 14.92 8.53
C LEU A 810 -34.46 16.44 8.66
N THR A 811 -33.34 17.12 8.42
CA THR A 811 -33.15 18.56 8.71
C THR A 811 -32.92 19.40 7.46
N ASP A 812 -33.00 20.72 7.57
CA ASP A 812 -32.54 21.67 6.54
C ASP A 812 -33.20 21.50 5.15
N ASN A 813 -34.50 21.15 5.12
CA ASN A 813 -35.28 20.84 3.90
C ASN A 813 -34.89 19.52 3.21
N SER A 814 -34.23 18.61 3.93
CA SER A 814 -33.92 17.27 3.41
C SER A 814 -35.17 16.49 3.01
N SER A 815 -35.08 15.74 1.92
CA SER A 815 -36.12 14.82 1.47
C SER A 815 -35.68 13.36 1.64
N LEU A 816 -36.59 12.51 2.13
CA LEU A 816 -36.46 11.05 2.10
C LEU A 816 -37.57 10.48 1.23
N ILE A 817 -37.19 9.74 0.19
CA ILE A 817 -38.10 9.15 -0.79
C ILE A 817 -38.00 7.63 -0.66
N VAL A 818 -39.10 7.00 -0.26
CA VAL A 818 -39.23 5.55 -0.16
C VAL A 818 -39.63 5.02 -1.53
N GLY A 819 -38.70 4.53 -2.33
CA GLY A 819 -38.89 4.18 -3.73
C GLY A 819 -38.20 5.17 -4.67
N ASN A 820 -38.09 4.81 -5.95
CA ASN A 820 -37.26 5.55 -6.91
C ASN A 820 -37.65 7.03 -7.11
N ASN A 821 -36.66 7.93 -7.16
CA ASN A 821 -36.87 9.37 -7.37
C ASN A 821 -36.79 9.84 -8.84
N ASP A 822 -36.52 8.92 -9.77
CA ASP A 822 -36.31 9.15 -11.21
C ASP A 822 -37.37 8.39 -12.04
N PRO A 823 -37.88 8.92 -13.17
CA PRO A 823 -38.84 8.26 -14.05
C PRO A 823 -38.20 7.13 -14.92
N ALA A 824 -37.45 6.23 -14.29
CA ALA A 824 -36.78 5.12 -14.96
C ALA A 824 -37.75 3.98 -15.33
N ALA A 825 -37.54 3.38 -16.51
CA ALA A 825 -38.35 2.27 -17.01
C ALA A 825 -38.33 1.00 -16.12
N ALA A 826 -37.30 0.84 -15.28
CA ALA A 826 -37.20 -0.17 -14.23
C ALA A 826 -37.02 0.54 -12.88
N ALA A 827 -38.10 1.12 -12.36
CA ALA A 827 -38.07 1.87 -11.11
C ALA A 827 -37.80 0.96 -9.90
N GLY A 828 -36.79 1.32 -9.09
CA GLY A 828 -36.47 0.62 -7.85
C GLY A 828 -37.49 0.84 -6.72
N THR A 829 -37.48 -0.08 -5.76
CA THR A 829 -38.44 -0.15 -4.66
C THR A 829 -37.82 0.20 -3.31
N GLY A 830 -38.58 0.89 -2.46
CA GLY A 830 -38.16 1.28 -1.11
C GLY A 830 -39.04 0.67 -0.04
N THR A 831 -38.45 0.32 1.11
CA THR A 831 -39.21 -0.09 2.29
C THR A 831 -38.59 0.43 3.58
N VAL A 832 -39.41 1.04 4.44
CA VAL A 832 -39.03 1.41 5.81
C VAL A 832 -39.77 0.51 6.80
N TYR A 833 -39.06 -0.07 7.75
CA TYR A 833 -39.65 -0.75 8.91
C TYR A 833 -39.22 -0.02 10.19
N GLN A 834 -40.14 0.75 10.78
CA GLN A 834 -39.96 1.30 12.12
C GLN A 834 -40.66 0.40 13.14
N SER A 835 -39.85 -0.31 13.94
CA SER A 835 -40.28 -1.14 15.07
C SER A 835 -39.92 -0.52 16.43
N GLY A 836 -39.05 0.49 16.43
CA GLY A 836 -38.66 1.26 17.62
C GLY A 836 -38.07 2.61 17.25
N GLY A 837 -37.35 3.22 18.18
CA GLY A 837 -36.66 4.49 17.98
C GLY A 837 -37.57 5.67 17.61
N THR A 838 -36.95 6.77 17.20
CA THR A 838 -37.63 7.99 16.72
C THR A 838 -37.18 8.33 15.31
N PHE A 839 -38.11 8.69 14.44
CA PHE A 839 -37.83 9.40 13.18
C PHE A 839 -38.41 10.82 13.31
N HIS A 840 -37.54 11.83 13.36
CA HIS A 840 -37.91 13.24 13.38
C HIS A 840 -37.77 13.86 11.98
N VAL A 841 -38.78 14.63 11.56
CA VAL A 841 -38.79 15.36 10.28
C VAL A 841 -39.09 16.83 10.53
N ASP A 842 -38.08 17.69 10.31
CA ASP A 842 -38.17 19.13 10.57
C ASP A 842 -39.24 19.85 9.75
N ALA A 843 -39.58 21.06 10.21
CA ALA A 843 -40.31 22.03 9.40
C ALA A 843 -39.50 22.39 8.14
N GLY A 844 -40.04 22.04 6.97
CA GLY A 844 -39.39 22.20 5.66
C GLY A 844 -39.05 20.85 5.02
N SER A 845 -38.42 19.94 5.77
CA SER A 845 -38.05 18.58 5.35
C SER A 845 -39.25 17.71 4.94
N LYS A 846 -39.04 16.63 4.19
CA LYS A 846 -40.12 15.85 3.57
C LYS A 846 -39.89 14.33 3.63
N LEU A 847 -40.92 13.60 4.06
CA LEU A 847 -41.01 12.14 3.95
C LEU A 847 -42.05 11.77 2.88
N PHE A 848 -41.58 11.16 1.79
CA PHE A 848 -42.42 10.66 0.70
C PHE A 848 -42.54 9.14 0.78
N VAL A 849 -43.76 8.63 0.96
CA VAL A 849 -44.06 7.20 1.13
C VAL A 849 -43.88 6.39 -0.17
N ALA A 850 -43.92 7.05 -1.34
CA ALA A 850 -43.58 6.50 -2.65
C ALA A 850 -42.87 7.54 -3.53
N GLY A 851 -42.24 7.09 -4.62
CA GLY A 851 -41.69 7.93 -5.68
C GLY A 851 -42.32 7.62 -7.04
N PHE A 852 -41.49 7.49 -8.07
CA PHE A 852 -41.86 6.80 -9.32
C PHE A 852 -41.97 5.28 -9.09
N GLY A 853 -41.07 4.73 -8.28
CA GLY A 853 -41.16 3.36 -7.79
C GLY A 853 -42.19 3.20 -6.66
N ALA A 854 -42.63 1.97 -6.44
CA ALA A 854 -43.48 1.63 -5.30
C ALA A 854 -42.71 1.76 -3.98
N GLY A 855 -43.39 2.26 -2.96
CA GLY A 855 -42.82 2.52 -1.63
C GLY A 855 -43.75 2.08 -0.51
N THR A 856 -43.15 1.65 0.60
CA THR A 856 -43.88 1.14 1.76
C THR A 856 -43.20 1.53 3.06
N TYR A 857 -43.98 2.05 4.00
CA TYR A 857 -43.56 2.39 5.34
C TYR A 857 -44.37 1.57 6.35
N HIS A 858 -43.70 0.87 7.25
CA HIS A 858 -44.31 0.15 8.38
C HIS A 858 -43.98 0.86 9.68
N LEU A 859 -44.98 1.49 10.31
CA LEU A 859 -44.92 2.04 11.66
C LEU A 859 -45.44 0.98 12.65
N ASP A 860 -44.71 -0.12 12.75
CA ASP A 860 -45.02 -1.26 13.63
C ASP A 860 -44.67 -0.99 15.10
N GLY A 861 -43.85 0.03 15.38
CA GLY A 861 -43.51 0.53 16.71
C GLY A 861 -42.79 1.87 16.64
N GLY A 862 -42.22 2.33 17.76
CA GLY A 862 -41.49 3.61 17.82
C GLY A 862 -42.36 4.86 17.65
N THR A 863 -41.72 5.99 17.34
CA THR A 863 -42.40 7.28 17.08
C THR A 863 -41.93 7.93 15.78
N LEU A 864 -42.87 8.37 14.94
CA LEU A 864 -42.65 9.30 13.83
C LEU A 864 -43.07 10.70 14.30
N GLU A 865 -42.11 11.60 14.50
CA GLU A 865 -42.33 13.00 14.86
C GLU A 865 -42.36 13.86 13.60
N ILE A 866 -43.55 14.32 13.21
CA ILE A 866 -43.78 14.98 11.93
C ILE A 866 -44.98 15.94 11.98
N GLY A 867 -44.87 17.09 11.31
CA GLY A 867 -45.95 18.08 11.24
C GLY A 867 -45.98 18.83 9.91
N GLY A 868 -46.82 19.87 9.84
CA GLY A 868 -46.97 20.69 8.64
C GLY A 868 -47.33 19.87 7.39
N ASN A 869 -46.75 20.28 6.26
CA ASN A 869 -46.86 19.58 4.98
C ASN A 869 -45.73 18.54 4.76
N SER A 870 -45.21 17.90 5.83
CA SER A 870 -43.98 17.09 5.74
C SER A 870 -44.20 15.59 5.45
N LEU A 871 -45.35 15.00 5.80
CA LEU A 871 -45.71 13.64 5.36
C LEU A 871 -46.44 13.72 4.00
N ARG A 872 -45.96 12.97 3.01
CA ARG A 872 -46.50 12.95 1.64
C ARG A 872 -46.65 11.56 1.06
N ALA A 873 -47.71 11.31 0.29
CA ALA A 873 -47.92 10.00 -0.33
C ALA A 873 -46.91 9.72 -1.45
N ARG A 874 -46.60 10.71 -2.31
CA ARG A 874 -45.78 10.52 -3.51
C ARG A 874 -44.83 11.70 -3.81
N TYR A 875 -43.61 11.39 -4.25
CA TYR A 875 -42.70 12.36 -4.86
C TYR A 875 -42.90 12.41 -6.38
N ASN A 876 -43.29 13.58 -6.91
CA ASN A 876 -43.38 13.92 -8.34
C ASN A 876 -44.10 12.90 -9.26
N ASN A 877 -45.01 12.09 -8.71
CA ASN A 877 -45.79 11.08 -9.42
C ASN A 877 -47.19 10.97 -8.80
N THR A 878 -48.18 10.54 -9.58
CA THR A 878 -49.57 10.29 -9.16
C THR A 878 -49.96 8.81 -9.16
N THR A 879 -49.17 7.94 -9.79
CA THR A 879 -49.59 6.55 -10.14
C THR A 879 -48.96 5.44 -9.28
N SER A 880 -47.89 5.73 -8.54
CA SER A 880 -47.17 4.71 -7.77
C SER A 880 -47.98 4.18 -6.57
N GLY A 881 -47.68 2.93 -6.19
CA GLY A 881 -48.18 2.36 -4.94
C GLY A 881 -47.46 2.99 -3.74
N SER A 882 -48.23 3.68 -2.89
CA SER A 882 -47.80 4.28 -1.63
C SER A 882 -48.53 3.61 -0.47
N SER A 883 -47.80 2.88 0.39
CA SER A 883 -48.38 2.13 1.50
C SER A 883 -47.83 2.63 2.84
N PHE A 884 -48.67 3.31 3.64
CA PHE A 884 -48.31 3.79 4.98
C PHE A 884 -49.05 2.95 6.03
N ASN A 885 -48.37 1.94 6.54
CA ASN A 885 -48.94 0.91 7.39
C ASN A 885 -48.72 1.27 8.87
N LEU A 886 -49.83 1.49 9.58
CA LEU A 886 -49.90 1.76 11.00
C LEU A 886 -50.07 0.42 11.73
N GLY A 887 -49.02 -0.03 12.41
CA GLY A 887 -48.93 -1.39 12.97
C GLY A 887 -48.58 -1.48 14.46
N GLY A 888 -48.74 -0.39 15.21
CA GLY A 888 -48.45 -0.35 16.65
C GLY A 888 -47.63 0.87 17.10
N GLY A 889 -46.99 1.59 16.17
CA GLY A 889 -46.21 2.79 16.50
C GLY A 889 -47.07 4.05 16.66
N THR A 890 -46.39 5.17 16.97
CA THR A 890 -47.01 6.48 17.21
C THR A 890 -46.64 7.49 16.13
N VAL A 891 -47.61 8.14 15.50
CA VAL A 891 -47.40 9.43 14.82
C VAL A 891 -47.59 10.54 15.86
N LYS A 892 -46.59 11.40 16.04
CA LYS A 892 -46.63 12.53 16.98
C LYS A 892 -46.44 13.84 16.22
N VAL A 893 -47.38 14.77 16.37
CA VAL A 893 -47.33 16.05 15.66
C VAL A 893 -46.31 17.00 16.30
N THR A 894 -45.44 17.61 15.49
CA THR A 894 -44.37 18.51 15.93
C THR A 894 -44.25 19.75 15.04
N GLY A 895 -43.88 20.89 15.64
CA GLY A 895 -43.63 22.16 14.94
C GLY A 895 -44.88 22.90 14.42
N SER A 896 -45.76 22.22 13.69
CA SER A 896 -47.00 22.80 13.13
C SER A 896 -48.02 21.71 12.78
N ASP A 897 -49.29 22.07 12.66
CA ASP A 897 -50.40 21.17 12.32
C ASP A 897 -50.10 20.29 11.11
N LEU A 898 -50.25 18.97 11.26
CA LEU A 898 -49.98 17.99 10.22
C LEU A 898 -51.12 18.01 9.18
N ASN A 899 -50.78 18.16 7.90
CA ASN A 899 -51.72 17.98 6.79
C ASN A 899 -51.10 17.07 5.71
N THR A 900 -51.69 15.89 5.53
CA THR A 900 -51.14 14.84 4.66
C THR A 900 -52.15 14.22 3.70
N ASP A 901 -51.70 13.99 2.47
CA ASP A 901 -52.38 13.21 1.42
C ASP A 901 -52.25 11.68 1.62
N VAL A 902 -51.65 11.25 2.74
CA VAL A 902 -51.48 9.84 3.10
C VAL A 902 -52.74 9.28 3.77
N VAL A 903 -53.14 8.09 3.31
CA VAL A 903 -54.13 7.22 3.97
C VAL A 903 -53.40 6.30 4.95
N GLY A 904 -53.88 6.20 6.19
CA GLY A 904 -53.31 5.32 7.21
C GLY A 904 -53.89 3.90 7.17
N ASN A 905 -53.07 2.90 6.86
CA ASN A 905 -53.50 1.50 6.79
C ASN A 905 -53.29 0.79 8.14
N LEU A 906 -54.35 0.62 8.92
CA LEU A 906 -54.35 0.04 10.27
C LEU A 906 -54.26 -1.50 10.21
N LYS A 907 -53.09 -2.02 10.63
CA LYS A 907 -52.75 -3.45 10.65
C LYS A 907 -53.60 -4.21 11.66
N ALA A 908 -54.22 -5.31 11.23
CA ALA A 908 -55.09 -6.15 12.06
C ALA A 908 -54.42 -6.55 13.40
N SER A 909 -55.19 -6.57 14.49
CA SER A 909 -54.73 -6.93 15.84
C SER A 909 -53.59 -6.06 16.41
N THR A 910 -53.44 -4.82 15.92
CA THR A 910 -52.53 -3.82 16.48
C THR A 910 -53.29 -2.57 16.94
N ASN A 911 -52.70 -1.77 17.81
CA ASN A 911 -53.24 -0.46 18.22
C ASN A 911 -52.22 0.63 17.91
N SER A 912 -52.52 1.46 16.91
CA SER A 912 -51.62 2.53 16.46
C SER A 912 -52.08 3.89 16.99
N THR A 913 -51.13 4.75 17.38
CA THR A 913 -51.45 6.02 18.04
C THR A 913 -51.20 7.21 17.12
N VAL A 914 -52.13 8.16 17.09
CA VAL A 914 -51.90 9.53 16.61
C VAL A 914 -51.98 10.48 17.79
N ASN A 915 -50.82 10.96 18.22
CA ASN A 915 -50.67 11.95 19.28
C ASN A 915 -50.57 13.34 18.67
N THR A 916 -51.64 14.13 18.78
CA THR A 916 -51.66 15.48 18.23
C THR A 916 -50.82 16.48 19.03
N ASN A 917 -50.36 16.13 20.24
CA ASN A 917 -49.33 16.87 20.99
C ASN A 917 -49.66 18.37 21.21
N GLY A 918 -50.95 18.74 21.21
CA GLY A 918 -51.46 20.11 21.34
C GLY A 918 -51.68 20.87 20.01
N LEU A 919 -51.21 20.30 18.89
CA LEU A 919 -51.44 20.76 17.52
C LEU A 919 -52.64 20.02 16.89
N ASN A 920 -52.95 20.26 15.61
CA ASN A 920 -53.94 19.47 14.86
C ASN A 920 -53.26 18.49 13.86
N ALA A 921 -54.03 17.51 13.38
CA ALA A 921 -53.65 16.61 12.30
C ALA A 921 -54.83 16.35 11.35
N THR A 922 -54.57 16.32 10.05
CA THR A 922 -55.52 15.90 9.00
C THR A 922 -54.88 14.83 8.14
N PHE A 923 -55.55 13.69 8.01
CA PHE A 923 -55.19 12.57 7.14
C PHE A 923 -56.21 12.41 6.01
N ALA A 924 -55.77 11.92 4.86
CA ALA A 924 -56.63 11.66 3.69
C ALA A 924 -57.58 10.46 3.88
N GLY A 925 -57.55 9.78 5.03
CA GLY A 925 -58.41 8.64 5.38
C GLY A 925 -57.69 7.62 6.24
N PHE A 926 -58.45 6.64 6.73
CA PHE A 926 -57.93 5.45 7.41
C PHE A 926 -58.58 4.20 6.82
N THR A 927 -57.84 3.09 6.71
CA THR A 927 -58.39 1.81 6.26
C THR A 927 -57.83 0.64 7.06
N GLY A 928 -58.56 -0.47 7.15
CA GLY A 928 -58.08 -1.71 7.76
C GLY A 928 -58.78 -2.04 9.09
N THR A 929 -58.19 -2.98 9.83
CA THR A 929 -58.83 -3.64 10.99
C THR A 929 -57.99 -3.59 12.27
N GLY A 930 -56.95 -2.75 12.29
CA GLY A 930 -56.28 -2.34 13.54
C GLY A 930 -57.07 -1.27 14.31
N THR A 931 -56.80 -1.15 15.59
CA THR A 931 -57.33 -0.08 16.45
C THR A 931 -56.55 1.22 16.21
N LEU A 932 -57.26 2.35 16.19
CA LEU A 932 -56.68 3.69 16.19
C LEU A 932 -56.87 4.34 17.57
N THR A 933 -55.78 4.83 18.17
CA THR A 933 -55.83 5.61 19.42
C THR A 933 -55.46 7.07 19.15
N LYS A 934 -56.28 8.00 19.64
CA LYS A 934 -56.10 9.46 19.54
C LYS A 934 -55.73 10.04 20.91
N THR A 935 -54.58 10.70 20.99
CA THR A 935 -54.11 11.43 22.19
C THR A 935 -53.71 12.87 21.84
N GLY A 936 -53.35 13.68 22.85
CA GLY A 936 -53.02 15.10 22.69
C GLY A 936 -54.25 16.00 22.57
N ALA A 937 -54.13 17.27 22.97
CA ALA A 937 -55.30 18.14 23.15
C ALA A 937 -55.98 18.63 21.85
N GLY A 938 -55.24 18.83 20.75
CA GLY A 938 -55.81 19.33 19.49
C GLY A 938 -56.43 18.23 18.61
N THR A 939 -57.01 18.61 17.47
CA THR A 939 -57.92 17.78 16.67
C THR A 939 -57.19 16.80 15.75
N LEU A 940 -57.69 15.57 15.64
CA LEU A 940 -57.42 14.68 14.51
C LEU A 940 -58.65 14.66 13.58
N THR A 941 -58.44 14.97 12.30
CA THR A 941 -59.47 14.94 11.25
C THR A 941 -59.16 13.82 10.26
N SER A 942 -60.16 12.99 9.94
CA SER A 942 -60.16 12.15 8.74
C SER A 942 -60.94 12.86 7.64
N ASP A 943 -60.24 13.29 6.59
CA ASP A 943 -60.82 14.07 5.49
C ASP A 943 -61.47 13.16 4.43
N GLY A 944 -60.86 12.01 4.18
CA GLY A 944 -61.50 10.88 3.51
C GLY A 944 -62.17 9.93 4.50
N ALA A 945 -62.86 8.91 3.96
CA ALA A 945 -63.52 7.88 4.76
C ALA A 945 -62.54 7.13 5.67
N ALA A 946 -63.03 6.69 6.82
CA ALA A 946 -62.26 5.99 7.83
C ALA A 946 -62.88 4.62 8.11
N SER A 947 -62.15 3.55 7.80
CA SER A 947 -62.48 2.18 8.23
C SER A 947 -61.42 1.72 9.22
N VAL A 948 -61.84 1.39 10.44
CA VAL A 948 -60.95 1.07 11.58
C VAL A 948 -61.46 -0.15 12.33
N GLY A 949 -60.57 -0.95 12.92
CA GLY A 949 -60.96 -2.09 13.76
C GLY A 949 -61.63 -1.67 15.08
N GLY A 950 -61.26 -0.48 15.58
CA GLY A 950 -61.87 0.23 16.70
C GLY A 950 -61.20 1.59 16.89
N LEU A 951 -61.82 2.50 17.65
CA LEU A 951 -61.35 3.88 17.83
C LEU A 951 -61.38 4.34 19.30
N ASN A 952 -60.21 4.65 19.85
CA ASN A 952 -60.03 5.11 21.23
C ASN A 952 -59.64 6.59 21.25
N ILE A 953 -60.55 7.48 21.64
CA ILE A 953 -60.30 8.92 21.76
C ILE A 953 -60.03 9.23 23.23
N GLN A 954 -58.74 9.33 23.59
CA GLN A 954 -58.32 9.51 24.98
C GLN A 954 -58.18 10.99 25.38
N GLN A 955 -57.85 11.87 24.43
CA GLN A 955 -57.69 13.31 24.64
C GLN A 955 -58.00 14.10 23.37
N GLY A 956 -58.54 15.30 23.56
CA GLY A 956 -58.85 16.23 22.46
C GLY A 956 -59.93 15.68 21.52
N THR A 957 -59.98 16.24 20.32
CA THR A 957 -61.08 15.98 19.37
C THR A 957 -60.68 14.97 18.28
N PHE A 958 -61.59 14.04 17.95
CA PHE A 958 -61.62 13.37 16.65
C PHE A 958 -62.76 13.94 15.81
N ARG A 959 -62.53 14.12 14.50
CA ARG A 959 -63.54 14.54 13.53
C ARG A 959 -63.48 13.64 12.30
N ALA A 960 -64.63 13.15 11.87
CA ALA A 960 -64.79 12.50 10.57
C ALA A 960 -65.54 13.46 9.63
N ASN A 961 -64.94 13.81 8.49
CA ASN A 961 -65.60 14.62 7.45
C ASN A 961 -66.44 13.72 6.52
N GLN A 962 -66.05 12.44 6.41
CA GLN A 962 -66.65 11.39 5.57
C GLN A 962 -66.86 10.12 6.41
N THR A 963 -67.67 9.18 5.91
CA THR A 963 -68.12 7.98 6.65
C THR A 963 -67.04 7.30 7.50
N LEU A 964 -67.38 7.03 8.77
CA LEU A 964 -66.54 6.35 9.75
C LEU A 964 -67.12 4.96 10.07
N THR A 965 -66.53 3.91 9.53
CA THR A 965 -66.91 2.52 9.80
C THR A 965 -66.08 1.93 10.95
N ILE A 966 -66.75 1.55 12.04
CA ILE A 966 -66.17 0.97 13.25
C ILE A 966 -66.30 -0.56 13.23
N GLY A 967 -65.17 -1.25 13.35
CA GLY A 967 -65.11 -2.70 13.51
C GLY A 967 -65.49 -3.19 14.92
N SER A 968 -65.42 -4.51 15.12
CA SER A 968 -65.82 -5.18 16.38
C SER A 968 -64.97 -4.83 17.62
N GLY A 969 -63.97 -3.94 17.50
CA GLY A 969 -63.26 -3.35 18.63
C GLY A 969 -63.97 -2.15 19.27
N GLY A 970 -65.06 -1.66 18.67
CA GLY A 970 -65.88 -0.58 19.24
C GLY A 970 -65.27 0.83 19.14
N LEU A 971 -65.96 1.79 19.75
CA LEU A 971 -65.49 3.18 19.89
C LEU A 971 -65.51 3.55 21.38
N THR A 972 -64.48 4.24 21.88
CA THR A 972 -64.46 4.78 23.24
C THR A 972 -64.06 6.26 23.22
N ILE A 973 -64.86 7.11 23.85
CA ILE A 973 -64.55 8.53 24.12
C ILE A 973 -64.30 8.69 25.61
N ALA A 974 -63.06 8.97 26.00
CA ALA A 974 -62.70 9.18 27.40
C ALA A 974 -63.14 10.57 27.91
N ASN A 975 -63.24 10.72 29.22
CA ASN A 975 -63.53 12.01 29.87
C ASN A 975 -62.53 13.09 29.43
N GLY A 976 -63.04 14.25 29.00
CA GLY A 976 -62.25 15.35 28.43
C GLY A 976 -61.82 15.16 26.97
N ALA A 977 -62.30 14.11 26.29
CA ALA A 977 -62.15 13.93 24.84
C ALA A 977 -63.48 14.15 24.10
N HIS A 978 -63.40 14.44 22.80
CA HIS A 978 -64.55 14.82 21.97
C HIS A 978 -64.60 14.00 20.66
N LEU A 979 -65.79 13.59 20.24
CA LEU A 979 -66.08 13.12 18.88
C LEU A 979 -67.06 14.07 18.20
N VAL A 980 -66.63 14.66 17.08
CA VAL A 980 -67.48 15.46 16.18
C VAL A 980 -67.95 14.57 15.03
N ALA A 981 -69.15 14.04 15.19
CA ALA A 981 -69.87 13.18 14.25
C ALA A 981 -70.71 14.03 13.28
N ASN A 982 -70.07 14.70 12.31
CA ASN A 982 -70.75 15.49 11.26
C ASN A 982 -71.05 14.67 9.98
N THR A 983 -71.10 13.34 10.09
CA THR A 983 -71.18 12.40 8.98
C THR A 983 -71.77 11.07 9.46
N THR A 984 -71.94 10.08 8.59
CA THR A 984 -72.41 8.75 8.99
C THR A 984 -71.31 8.00 9.76
N ILE A 985 -71.61 7.57 10.99
CA ILE A 985 -70.83 6.59 11.73
C ILE A 985 -71.55 5.25 11.60
N GLU A 986 -70.86 4.24 11.08
CA GLU A 986 -71.38 2.89 10.84
C GLU A 986 -70.64 1.87 11.70
N SER A 987 -71.25 0.71 11.94
CA SER A 987 -70.65 -0.38 12.72
C SER A 987 -70.76 -1.74 12.04
N LEU A 988 -69.77 -2.60 12.31
CA LEU A 988 -69.95 -4.04 12.16
C LEU A 988 -70.77 -4.61 13.33
N PRO A 989 -71.57 -5.67 13.13
CA PRO A 989 -72.41 -6.24 14.18
C PRO A 989 -71.63 -6.56 15.47
N GLY A 990 -72.14 -6.06 16.59
CA GLY A 990 -71.54 -6.25 17.93
C GLY A 990 -70.53 -5.19 18.37
N ALA A 991 -70.25 -4.16 17.55
CA ALA A 991 -69.51 -2.99 18.01
C ALA A 991 -70.42 -2.02 18.80
N VAL A 992 -69.88 -1.41 19.85
CA VAL A 992 -70.57 -0.43 20.71
C VAL A 992 -69.70 0.84 20.81
N MET A 993 -70.33 2.00 20.88
CA MET A 993 -69.71 3.28 21.24
C MET A 993 -69.95 3.56 22.73
N HIS A 994 -68.88 3.71 23.51
CA HIS A 994 -68.93 4.15 24.91
C HIS A 994 -68.45 5.60 25.03
N VAL A 995 -69.25 6.47 25.63
CA VAL A 995 -68.97 7.91 25.73
C VAL A 995 -68.96 8.36 27.18
N SER A 996 -67.78 8.42 27.79
CA SER A 996 -67.54 9.13 29.06
C SER A 996 -66.92 10.54 28.85
N GLY A 997 -66.72 10.93 27.58
CA GLY A 997 -66.37 12.29 27.13
C GLY A 997 -67.57 12.99 26.47
N VAL A 998 -67.32 13.76 25.41
CA VAL A 998 -68.35 14.50 24.67
C VAL A 998 -68.58 13.89 23.27
N LEU A 999 -69.84 13.64 22.93
CA LEU A 999 -70.32 13.31 21.59
C LEU A 999 -71.20 14.44 21.07
N ASN A 1000 -70.81 15.02 19.93
CA ASN A 1000 -71.63 16.01 19.23
C ASN A 1000 -71.50 15.91 17.70
N GLY A 1001 -72.23 16.74 16.97
CA GLY A 1001 -72.22 16.82 15.50
C GLY A 1001 -73.56 16.50 14.85
N SER A 1002 -73.74 16.90 13.59
CA SER A 1002 -75.01 16.80 12.85
C SER A 1002 -75.09 15.57 11.92
N GLY A 1003 -74.58 14.43 12.38
CA GLY A 1003 -74.42 13.22 11.57
C GLY A 1003 -75.49 12.14 11.81
N THR A 1004 -75.17 10.91 11.41
CA THR A 1004 -76.03 9.74 11.58
C THR A 1004 -75.28 8.64 12.32
N LEU A 1005 -75.82 8.13 13.42
CA LEU A 1005 -75.20 7.07 14.24
C LEU A 1005 -75.85 5.71 14.01
N ASN A 1006 -75.25 4.92 13.12
CA ASN A 1006 -75.58 3.51 12.85
C ASN A 1006 -74.66 2.59 13.68
N VAL A 1007 -74.54 2.87 14.98
CA VAL A 1007 -73.74 2.13 15.96
C VAL A 1007 -74.41 2.22 17.33
N ALA A 1008 -74.52 1.10 18.03
CA ALA A 1008 -75.10 1.07 19.37
C ALA A 1008 -74.28 1.97 20.31
N THR A 1009 -74.91 2.96 20.93
CA THR A 1009 -74.20 4.07 21.61
C THR A 1009 -74.68 4.21 23.04
N ILE A 1010 -73.73 4.27 23.98
CA ILE A 1010 -73.97 4.40 25.41
C ILE A 1010 -73.22 5.64 25.90
N ILE A 1011 -73.99 6.67 26.27
CA ILE A 1011 -73.47 7.86 26.96
C ILE A 1011 -73.39 7.52 28.43
N GLN A 1012 -72.18 7.42 28.93
CA GLN A 1012 -71.87 6.90 30.26
C GLN A 1012 -71.91 7.97 31.31
N SER A 1013 -72.01 7.58 32.58
CA SER A 1013 -71.98 8.50 33.72
C SER A 1013 -70.81 9.51 33.64
N GLY A 1014 -71.13 10.81 33.65
CA GLY A 1014 -70.18 11.91 33.49
C GLY A 1014 -69.84 12.30 32.03
N GLY A 1015 -70.35 11.58 31.03
CA GLY A 1015 -70.27 11.94 29.61
C GLY A 1015 -71.38 12.91 29.18
N THR A 1016 -71.20 13.58 28.05
CA THR A 1016 -72.15 14.52 27.45
C THR A 1016 -72.50 14.12 26.02
N TYR A 1017 -73.78 14.10 25.71
CA TYR A 1017 -74.33 14.09 24.36
C TYR A 1017 -74.98 15.44 24.06
N GLY A 1018 -74.67 16.04 22.92
CA GLY A 1018 -75.40 17.20 22.39
C GLY A 1018 -75.53 17.08 20.87
N PRO A 1019 -76.74 17.02 20.29
CA PRO A 1019 -76.89 16.88 18.84
C PRO A 1019 -76.40 18.13 18.10
N GLY A 1020 -75.95 17.95 16.85
CA GLY A 1020 -75.55 19.07 16.01
C GLY A 1020 -74.27 19.81 16.44
N ASN A 1021 -74.15 21.06 16.00
CA ASN A 1021 -73.15 21.99 16.53
C ASN A 1021 -73.74 22.87 17.66
N SER A 1022 -74.95 22.54 18.15
CA SER A 1022 -75.85 23.32 19.00
C SER A 1022 -76.14 24.76 18.49
N PRO A 1023 -77.37 25.02 17.99
CA PRO A 1023 -78.41 24.06 17.66
C PRO A 1023 -78.02 23.12 16.50
N GLY A 1024 -78.55 21.89 16.51
CA GLY A 1024 -78.64 21.06 15.32
C GLY A 1024 -79.37 19.74 15.51
N GLU A 1025 -79.55 19.02 14.41
CA GLU A 1025 -80.16 17.69 14.40
C GLU A 1025 -79.07 16.61 14.34
N MET A 1026 -79.21 15.53 15.11
CA MET A 1026 -78.45 14.28 14.90
C MET A 1026 -79.42 13.11 14.69
N THR A 1027 -79.14 12.26 13.70
CA THR A 1027 -79.94 11.06 13.41
C THR A 1027 -79.37 9.82 14.11
N ILE A 1028 -80.24 9.00 14.71
CA ILE A 1028 -79.90 7.75 15.36
C ILE A 1028 -80.50 6.57 14.57
N GLY A 1029 -79.70 5.55 14.28
CA GLY A 1029 -80.09 4.36 13.50
C GLY A 1029 -79.70 3.03 14.15
N ALA A 1030 -79.41 3.06 15.46
CA ALA A 1030 -79.09 1.90 16.30
C ALA A 1030 -79.46 2.23 17.76
N ASP A 1031 -79.38 1.24 18.66
CA ASP A 1031 -79.73 1.43 20.07
C ASP A 1031 -78.91 2.56 20.73
N PHE A 1032 -79.56 3.44 21.49
CA PHE A 1032 -78.96 4.61 22.10
C PHE A 1032 -79.42 4.78 23.55
N THR A 1033 -78.48 4.83 24.49
CA THR A 1033 -78.73 4.91 25.93
C THR A 1033 -77.96 6.05 26.57
N ILE A 1034 -78.62 6.82 27.41
CA ILE A 1034 -78.03 7.84 28.27
C ILE A 1034 -78.11 7.34 29.72
N GLU A 1035 -76.98 6.87 30.26
CA GLU A 1035 -76.87 6.26 31.59
C GLU A 1035 -77.16 7.24 32.73
N ALA A 1036 -77.42 6.71 33.93
CA ALA A 1036 -77.48 7.49 35.17
C ALA A 1036 -76.24 8.41 35.36
N GLY A 1037 -76.47 9.72 35.49
CA GLY A 1037 -75.41 10.74 35.60
C GLY A 1037 -74.70 11.11 34.29
N ALA A 1038 -75.11 10.58 33.14
CA ALA A 1038 -74.76 11.15 31.83
C ALA A 1038 -75.62 12.39 31.53
N THR A 1039 -75.17 13.26 30.61
CA THR A 1039 -75.87 14.51 30.26
C THR A 1039 -76.33 14.52 28.80
N PHE A 1040 -77.63 14.69 28.57
CA PHE A 1040 -78.17 15.24 27.31
C PHE A 1040 -78.13 16.77 27.44
N ALA A 1041 -77.23 17.42 26.70
CA ALA A 1041 -77.23 18.86 26.51
C ALA A 1041 -78.16 19.23 25.34
N TRP A 1042 -79.16 20.06 25.63
CA TRP A 1042 -80.12 20.56 24.65
C TRP A 1042 -80.06 22.09 24.63
N GLU A 1043 -79.81 22.67 23.46
CA GLU A 1043 -79.73 24.12 23.28
C GLU A 1043 -80.93 24.70 22.51
N LEU A 1044 -81.33 25.91 22.92
CA LEU A 1044 -82.28 26.79 22.24
C LEU A 1044 -81.59 28.13 21.95
N ALA A 1045 -81.43 28.47 20.67
CA ALA A 1045 -80.72 29.68 20.23
C ALA A 1045 -81.61 30.88 19.89
N ASP A 1046 -82.93 30.70 19.81
CA ASP A 1046 -83.88 31.81 19.65
C ASP A 1046 -85.19 31.53 20.41
N ASN A 1047 -85.96 32.57 20.73
CA ASN A 1047 -87.25 32.45 21.43
C ASN A 1047 -88.36 31.94 20.49
N SER A 1048 -88.23 30.68 20.03
CA SER A 1048 -89.08 30.05 19.01
C SER A 1048 -89.33 28.57 19.32
N THR A 1049 -90.55 28.10 19.05
CA THR A 1049 -90.91 26.67 18.99
C THR A 1049 -90.81 26.08 17.58
N SER A 1050 -90.30 26.86 16.61
CA SER A 1050 -90.16 26.47 15.21
C SER A 1050 -88.70 26.54 14.73
N GLY A 1051 -88.32 25.57 13.90
CA GLY A 1051 -86.95 25.37 13.41
C GLY A 1051 -86.15 24.26 14.13
N PRO A 1052 -86.72 23.07 14.40
CA PRO A 1052 -85.94 21.97 14.97
C PRO A 1052 -84.69 21.71 14.11
N GLY A 1053 -83.57 21.43 14.77
CA GLY A 1053 -82.27 21.25 14.11
C GLY A 1053 -81.63 22.53 13.56
N THR A 1054 -82.19 23.71 13.84
CA THR A 1054 -81.65 25.02 13.37
C THR A 1054 -81.79 26.17 14.38
N THR A 1055 -82.89 26.20 15.14
CA THR A 1055 -83.13 27.16 16.25
C THR A 1055 -83.09 26.47 17.61
N PHE A 1056 -83.32 25.15 17.66
CA PHE A 1056 -83.14 24.31 18.83
C PHE A 1056 -82.66 22.90 18.46
N ASP A 1057 -82.02 22.24 19.42
CA ASP A 1057 -81.46 20.89 19.29
C ASP A 1057 -82.52 19.80 19.09
N MET A 1058 -82.23 18.80 18.25
CA MET A 1058 -83.14 17.70 17.96
C MET A 1058 -82.38 16.37 17.78
N THR A 1059 -82.98 15.28 18.25
CA THR A 1059 -82.53 13.91 17.95
C THR A 1059 -83.59 13.16 17.15
N THR A 1060 -83.25 12.63 15.98
CA THR A 1060 -84.20 11.88 15.13
C THR A 1060 -83.85 10.41 15.13
N VAL A 1061 -84.68 9.58 15.77
CA VAL A 1061 -84.49 8.13 15.88
C VAL A 1061 -85.21 7.43 14.72
N THR A 1062 -84.50 6.58 14.01
CA THR A 1062 -84.95 5.90 12.79
C THR A 1062 -84.90 4.37 12.89
N ALA A 1063 -84.02 3.84 13.74
CA ALA A 1063 -83.94 2.43 14.12
C ALA A 1063 -83.21 2.29 15.46
N GLY A 1064 -83.39 1.14 16.13
CA GLY A 1064 -82.96 0.91 17.50
C GLY A 1064 -83.89 1.53 18.55
N ASN A 1065 -83.66 1.21 19.82
CA ASN A 1065 -84.35 1.82 20.96
C ASN A 1065 -83.59 3.08 21.42
N PHE A 1066 -84.31 4.08 21.92
CA PHE A 1066 -83.72 5.29 22.51
C PHE A 1066 -84.16 5.43 23.97
N SER A 1067 -83.21 5.59 24.89
CA SER A 1067 -83.46 5.51 26.33
C SER A 1067 -82.69 6.57 27.14
N LEU A 1068 -83.42 7.28 28.00
CA LEU A 1068 -82.84 8.06 29.11
C LEU A 1068 -83.10 7.29 30.41
N GLU A 1069 -82.03 6.86 31.09
CA GLU A 1069 -82.13 6.10 32.34
C GLU A 1069 -82.43 7.01 33.55
N ASP A 1070 -82.93 6.39 34.64
CA ASP A 1070 -83.16 7.06 35.93
C ASP A 1070 -81.88 7.78 36.42
N GLY A 1071 -82.01 9.07 36.72
CA GLY A 1071 -80.88 9.91 37.16
C GLY A 1071 -79.93 10.36 36.05
N SER A 1072 -80.24 10.12 34.78
CA SER A 1072 -79.61 10.87 33.67
C SER A 1072 -80.02 12.35 33.72
N ILE A 1073 -79.18 13.24 33.19
CA ILE A 1073 -79.34 14.70 33.28
C ILE A 1073 -79.80 15.24 31.93
N PHE A 1074 -80.90 16.00 31.89
CA PHE A 1074 -81.32 16.78 30.73
C PHE A 1074 -81.02 18.26 30.99
N ASN A 1075 -79.93 18.76 30.40
CA ASN A 1075 -79.42 20.11 30.61
C ASN A 1075 -79.89 21.07 29.49
N ILE A 1076 -80.71 22.03 29.87
CA ILE A 1076 -81.33 23.06 29.02
C ILE A 1076 -80.43 24.30 28.99
N ALA A 1077 -79.81 24.54 27.84
CA ALA A 1077 -79.01 25.73 27.56
C ALA A 1077 -79.79 26.72 26.69
N LEU A 1078 -79.68 28.02 27.01
CA LEU A 1078 -80.07 29.10 26.10
C LEU A 1078 -78.82 29.70 25.45
N SER A 1079 -78.87 29.94 24.15
CA SER A 1079 -77.81 30.59 23.38
C SER A 1079 -78.39 31.66 22.44
N GLY A 1080 -77.55 32.23 21.56
CA GLY A 1080 -77.98 33.14 20.50
C GLY A 1080 -78.78 34.34 21.00
N THR A 1081 -80.07 34.40 20.65
CA THR A 1081 -81.05 35.39 21.07
C THR A 1081 -82.07 34.89 22.09
N ALA A 1082 -82.06 33.60 22.44
CA ALA A 1082 -82.97 33.03 23.44
C ALA A 1082 -82.73 33.63 24.83
N ASN A 1083 -83.79 34.06 25.51
CA ASN A 1083 -83.67 34.79 26.77
C ASN A 1083 -84.98 34.77 27.58
N TYR A 1084 -84.93 34.24 28.82
CA TYR A 1084 -86.05 34.20 29.77
C TYR A 1084 -86.72 35.55 30.06
N ALA A 1085 -86.09 36.68 29.74
CA ALA A 1085 -86.69 38.01 29.87
C ALA A 1085 -87.76 38.33 28.81
N ASP A 1086 -87.87 37.54 27.74
CA ASP A 1086 -88.82 37.76 26.64
C ASP A 1086 -90.25 37.34 27.01
N SER A 1087 -91.23 38.08 26.48
CA SER A 1087 -92.65 37.73 26.47
C SER A 1087 -92.99 36.31 26.00
N PHE A 1088 -92.13 35.69 25.16
CA PHE A 1088 -92.23 34.28 24.76
C PHE A 1088 -92.33 33.32 25.96
N TRP A 1089 -91.65 33.62 27.07
CA TRP A 1089 -91.63 32.77 28.26
C TRP A 1089 -92.82 33.00 29.20
N ASN A 1090 -93.69 33.97 28.90
CA ASN A 1090 -94.92 34.25 29.68
C ASN A 1090 -96.12 33.38 29.25
N THR A 1091 -95.96 32.52 28.24
CA THR A 1091 -96.93 31.50 27.82
C THR A 1091 -96.28 30.13 27.79
N ASP A 1092 -97.10 29.08 27.85
CA ASP A 1092 -96.60 27.71 27.74
C ASP A 1092 -96.00 27.47 26.34
N GLN A 1093 -94.88 26.75 26.28
CA GLN A 1093 -94.14 26.44 25.04
C GLN A 1093 -93.80 24.94 25.00
N SER A 1094 -93.50 24.43 23.80
CA SER A 1094 -93.30 23.00 23.58
C SER A 1094 -92.34 22.75 22.41
N TRP A 1095 -91.37 21.85 22.61
CA TRP A 1095 -90.34 21.48 21.64
C TRP A 1095 -90.23 19.95 21.55
N VAL A 1096 -90.23 19.41 20.33
CA VAL A 1096 -89.89 18.00 20.10
C VAL A 1096 -88.36 17.86 20.13
N VAL A 1097 -87.84 17.28 21.21
CA VAL A 1097 -86.38 17.15 21.44
C VAL A 1097 -85.86 15.77 21.00
N VAL A 1098 -86.74 14.76 20.96
CA VAL A 1098 -86.51 13.49 20.27
C VAL A 1098 -87.75 13.13 19.43
N ASP A 1099 -87.56 12.77 18.17
CA ASP A 1099 -88.60 12.22 17.29
C ASP A 1099 -88.24 10.77 16.90
N ASN A 1100 -89.01 9.81 17.41
CA ASN A 1100 -88.84 8.39 17.09
C ASN A 1100 -89.76 8.00 15.93
N THR A 1101 -89.23 8.18 14.73
CA THR A 1101 -89.80 7.74 13.46
C THR A 1101 -89.58 6.25 13.17
N GLY A 1102 -88.81 5.57 14.03
CA GLY A 1102 -88.37 4.19 13.87
C GLY A 1102 -89.36 3.13 14.36
N THR A 1103 -88.82 1.93 14.66
CA THR A 1103 -89.59 0.77 15.14
C THR A 1103 -89.17 0.25 16.51
N GLY A 1104 -88.15 0.86 17.13
CA GLY A 1104 -87.75 0.58 18.51
C GLY A 1104 -88.52 1.44 19.53
N THR A 1105 -88.29 1.18 20.81
CA THR A 1105 -88.93 1.93 21.90
C THR A 1105 -88.29 3.29 22.11
N LEU A 1106 -89.09 4.23 22.62
CA LEU A 1106 -88.63 5.48 23.22
C LEU A 1106 -88.94 5.40 24.71
N ASP A 1107 -87.92 5.28 25.54
CA ASP A 1107 -88.03 5.05 26.99
C ASP A 1107 -87.47 6.23 27.79
N LEU A 1108 -88.19 6.63 28.84
CA LEU A 1108 -87.89 7.79 29.69
C LEU A 1108 -88.03 7.39 31.16
N GLY A 1109 -86.90 7.40 31.90
CA GLY A 1109 -86.86 7.25 33.35
C GLY A 1109 -87.03 8.56 34.12
N ASP A 1110 -86.76 8.52 35.43
CA ASP A 1110 -86.77 9.69 36.32
C ASP A 1110 -85.53 10.58 36.06
N VAL A 1111 -85.63 11.48 35.07
CA VAL A 1111 -84.52 12.34 34.62
C VAL A 1111 -84.35 13.62 35.46
N ILE A 1112 -83.11 14.08 35.60
CA ILE A 1112 -82.75 15.32 36.28
C ILE A 1112 -82.80 16.48 35.29
N LEU A 1113 -83.88 17.25 35.31
CA LEU A 1113 -84.00 18.51 34.56
C LEU A 1113 -83.10 19.60 35.16
N GLN A 1114 -82.14 20.08 34.39
CA GLN A 1114 -81.22 21.16 34.76
C GLN A 1114 -81.40 22.35 33.80
N ALA A 1115 -81.79 23.51 34.32
CA ALA A 1115 -81.93 24.75 33.57
C ALA A 1115 -81.26 25.92 34.32
N ASP A 1116 -81.04 27.05 33.65
CA ASP A 1116 -80.53 28.26 34.30
C ASP A 1116 -81.47 28.73 35.42
N SER A 1117 -80.89 29.09 36.55
CA SER A 1117 -81.48 29.89 37.63
C SER A 1117 -82.34 31.08 37.17
N ALA A 1118 -82.03 31.70 36.02
CA ALA A 1118 -82.83 32.79 35.43
C ALA A 1118 -84.27 32.39 35.04
N SER A 1119 -84.56 31.10 34.90
CA SER A 1119 -85.92 30.55 34.70
C SER A 1119 -86.76 30.55 35.97
N ALA A 1120 -86.14 30.54 37.15
CA ALA A 1120 -86.81 30.30 38.42
C ALA A 1120 -87.82 31.41 38.76
N GLY A 1121 -89.09 31.02 38.90
CA GLY A 1121 -90.20 31.94 39.17
C GLY A 1121 -90.87 32.53 37.93
N ARG A 1122 -90.38 32.24 36.71
CA ARG A 1122 -91.06 32.54 35.44
C ARG A 1122 -91.87 31.35 34.90
N GLY A 1123 -91.50 30.14 35.27
CA GLY A 1123 -92.10 28.90 34.80
C GLY A 1123 -91.33 27.69 35.33
N HIS A 1124 -91.60 26.54 34.73
CA HIS A 1124 -90.80 25.33 34.90
C HIS A 1124 -90.80 24.51 33.61
N PHE A 1125 -89.80 23.64 33.47
CA PHE A 1125 -89.74 22.65 32.40
C PHE A 1125 -90.26 21.29 32.88
N ASP A 1126 -90.78 20.50 31.94
CA ASP A 1126 -91.16 19.10 32.10
C ASP A 1126 -90.87 18.33 30.81
N LEU A 1127 -90.65 17.01 30.90
CA LEU A 1127 -90.36 16.13 29.76
C LEU A 1127 -91.44 15.07 29.61
N VAL A 1128 -92.17 15.13 28.51
CA VAL A 1128 -93.30 14.23 28.23
C VAL A 1128 -92.96 13.30 27.07
N ASN A 1129 -92.93 12.00 27.36
CA ASN A 1129 -92.84 10.95 26.35
C ASN A 1129 -94.25 10.61 25.82
N THR A 1130 -94.47 10.75 24.52
CA THR A 1130 -95.76 10.45 23.84
C THR A 1130 -95.82 9.03 23.26
N GLY A 1131 -94.75 8.26 23.39
CA GLY A 1131 -94.52 6.96 22.75
C GLY A 1131 -93.74 7.06 21.44
N SER A 1132 -93.94 8.12 20.65
CA SER A 1132 -93.17 8.41 19.43
C SER A 1132 -92.36 9.69 19.49
N THR A 1133 -92.61 10.62 20.43
CA THR A 1133 -91.79 11.82 20.64
C THR A 1133 -91.45 12.02 22.10
N LEU A 1134 -90.25 12.52 22.36
CA LEU A 1134 -89.91 13.15 23.64
C LEU A 1134 -90.07 14.66 23.45
N THR A 1135 -90.96 15.24 24.24
CA THR A 1135 -91.34 16.64 24.12
C THR A 1135 -90.97 17.39 25.39
N LEU A 1136 -90.07 18.36 25.26
CA LEU A 1136 -89.77 19.32 26.33
C LEU A 1136 -90.87 20.38 26.35
N ASN A 1137 -91.52 20.55 27.49
CA ASN A 1137 -92.55 21.57 27.69
C ASN A 1137 -92.04 22.62 28.68
N TRP A 1138 -92.33 23.88 28.41
CA TRP A 1138 -92.27 24.97 29.40
C TRP A 1138 -93.70 25.30 29.81
N THR A 1139 -93.98 25.29 31.11
CA THR A 1139 -95.23 25.82 31.67
C THR A 1139 -94.93 27.12 32.39
N ALA A 1140 -95.50 28.22 31.92
CA ALA A 1140 -95.27 29.54 32.49
C ALA A 1140 -95.96 29.68 33.85
N VAL A 1141 -95.31 30.36 34.80
CA VAL A 1141 -96.00 30.87 36.00
C VAL A 1141 -96.82 32.07 35.54
N PRO A 1142 -98.16 32.05 35.64
CA PRO A 1142 -98.98 33.17 35.18
C PRO A 1142 -98.60 34.44 35.94
N GLU A 1143 -98.27 35.51 35.22
CA GLU A 1143 -98.01 36.80 35.85
C GLU A 1143 -99.22 37.18 36.73
N PRO A 1144 -99.01 37.57 38.01
CA PRO A 1144 -100.11 37.93 38.89
C PRO A 1144 -100.74 39.22 38.39
N THR A 1145 -101.81 39.08 37.59
CA THR A 1145 -102.53 40.19 36.95
C THR A 1145 -102.76 41.33 37.94
N SER A 1146 -102.62 42.57 37.49
CA SER A 1146 -102.52 43.76 38.34
C SER A 1146 -103.71 43.96 39.31
N ALA A 1147 -104.82 43.26 39.09
CA ALA A 1147 -105.95 43.12 40.00
C ALA A 1147 -105.56 42.52 41.37
N LEU A 1148 -104.63 41.56 41.44
CA LEU A 1148 -104.27 40.89 42.70
C LEU A 1148 -103.37 41.75 43.59
N LEU A 1149 -102.39 42.47 43.00
CA LEU A 1149 -101.49 43.34 43.75
C LEU A 1149 -102.21 44.57 44.35
N LEU A 1150 -103.33 44.97 43.73
CA LEU A 1150 -104.25 45.99 44.24
C LEU A 1150 -105.08 45.52 45.46
N LEU A 1151 -105.17 44.21 45.70
CA LEU A 1151 -105.91 43.64 46.85
C LEU A 1151 -105.00 43.40 48.07
N SER A 1152 -103.70 43.20 47.89
CA SER A 1152 -102.75 43.00 49.01
C SER A 1152 -102.27 44.29 49.70
N ALA A 1153 -102.41 45.45 49.06
CA ALA A 1153 -101.92 46.74 49.59
C ALA A 1153 -102.82 47.41 50.65
N VAL A 1154 -104.02 46.88 50.89
CA VAL A 1154 -105.09 47.55 51.64
C VAL A 1154 -104.95 47.57 53.19
N PRO A 1155 -104.35 46.59 53.89
CA PRO A 1155 -104.39 46.55 55.36
C PRO A 1155 -103.35 47.42 56.09
N LEU A 1156 -102.46 48.13 55.38
CA LEU A 1156 -101.35 48.89 56.00
C LEU A 1156 -101.54 50.41 56.12
N LEU A 1157 -102.62 50.98 55.57
CA LEU A 1157 -102.90 52.43 55.64
C LEU A 1157 -103.90 52.84 56.73
N VAL A 1158 -104.43 51.90 57.52
CA VAL A 1158 -105.29 52.21 58.67
C VAL A 1158 -104.76 51.53 59.94
N ARG A 1159 -104.16 52.38 60.81
CA ARG A 1159 -104.11 52.29 62.30
C ARG A 1159 -102.73 52.19 62.95
N ARG A 1160 -102.02 53.32 63.02
CA ARG A 1160 -101.80 53.98 64.33
C ARG A 1160 -101.35 55.45 64.26
N ARG A 1161 -102.01 56.31 65.03
CA ARG A 1161 -101.43 57.52 65.63
C ARG A 1161 -102.15 57.81 66.93
N ARG A 1162 -101.40 58.25 67.96
CA ARG A 1162 -101.81 58.43 69.37
C ARG A 1162 -101.99 57.14 70.16
N GLY A 1163 -101.70 57.23 71.46
CA GLY A 1163 -101.05 56.16 72.22
C GLY A 1163 -99.57 56.21 71.92
#